data_AF-A0A916C5Z5-F1
#
_entry.id   AF-A0A916C5Z5-F1
#
_cell.length_a   1.000
_cell.length_b   1.000
_cell.length_c   1.000
_cell.angle_alpha   90.00
_cell.angle_beta   90.00
_cell.angle_gamma   90.00
#
_symmetry.space_group_name_H-M   'P 1'
#
loop_
_entity.id
_entity.type
_entity.pdbx_description
1 polymer ?
#
loop_
_entity_poly.entity_id
_entity_poly.type
_entity_poly.pdbx_seq_one_letter_code
_entity_poly.pdbx_strand_id
1 'polypeptide(L)'
;MSEEKSLKRIVVWTVIIGLLAALPVWQPNLIAVAAQWPLPLAQTGSPSQDLQSSRLLATSLLTTTQAPGAGSKVFLPLIMQPSTEKSWSMAGANPQRTSWTPDEVRGTLHPEWYRVIDAYIPAKVQVVAANNTLFVSTANGLYALNAQTGATSWVYATDLPLGHSPTIANGVAYVGGFDHKLHAVDINTGQKLWTFDGAAAGYDTNPVVVNGLVYLGNRDGYFYAIYAHDHASRGKLAWKFQAGAPIHFSAAYKNGVVYFASDAGYAYALNATTGAQVWKSARLPVTGFHSWWPVIYTNPQTKSDVVVLAGSENYRLVPPGPTSDLENLDGDEVLYPTYGSQGEIGPRDAQGRMDISSAAAYWEQKPYRRSTFVLSTATGQEVTFDINGNGNPDYVPFFWWGTRSGMRYPPVVGGDGLFYLAQTYEVNGHYSLRGQVAGWYMGTKWLKTSSAWTQANDEPMGYSAGGNVVYWNLCCDRTGGAFDVTTGQAWNYYSYDLDHLVGGYNVRTTGIFESNAVQVFGNSQTNSGWNGQAAGRNGVYGYHGDQNPPVPYRGRVYMHRGNSIIAWSPTGGSRQLSSLPIQKRSLQPLAVSATALRDKLASEVQKILAAGHLRPGFGIHGSFGLVYRWEQGDNLTDYFHNSADTLQSLALAYPHLSATLQAQVKTYLQNEYNNYSPCEYTHTGWVGASREWATLPPEVESAMSGMQPTSEEPGYSGWNWPPHTFYALWKYAQVVGNAQTIFNSCRSRLTAPPDQATLLEHPEAHNAWIAGYLGYIQLAKLAGNTTEANNKQATLNSLLSSRAANLAQTINNPWGPDEHHYGQTLSVARNFMFLTPELGDYLADHAGSTATAAIDLYTSVAPYWFVTWFEASYAESIVQPLYDYAALFAAKSMISNATQDELARYLDVPAFARGDLFYIQNLVQVLEAPVQ
;
A
#
# COMPACT_ATOMS: atom_id res chain seq x y z
N MET A 1 -59.23 -13.71 -0.41
CA MET A 1 -59.15 -14.65 -1.55
C MET A 1 -57.97 -15.56 -1.25
N SER A 2 -58.23 -16.58 -0.43
CA SER A 2 -58.50 -17.99 -0.81
C SER A 2 -57.18 -18.75 -0.90
N GLU A 3 -56.85 -19.61 0.07
CA GLU A 3 -57.25 -21.05 0.14
C GLU A 3 -56.61 -21.88 -1.00
N GLU A 4 -56.07 -23.09 -0.81
CA GLU A 4 -56.19 -24.08 0.28
C GLU A 4 -55.17 -25.24 0.11
N LYS A 5 -55.04 -26.13 1.13
CA LYS A 5 -54.68 -27.58 1.08
C LYS A 5 -53.29 -28.01 0.49
N SER A 6 -52.43 -28.88 1.06
CA SER A 6 -52.44 -30.02 2.02
C SER A 6 -52.40 -31.43 1.41
N LEU A 7 -51.67 -32.36 2.08
CA LEU A 7 -51.54 -33.86 1.95
C LEU A 7 -50.12 -34.30 1.47
N LYS A 8 -49.33 -35.21 2.12
CA LYS A 8 -49.53 -36.57 2.69
C LYS A 8 -49.82 -37.64 1.59
N ARG A 9 -49.26 -38.88 1.54
CA ARG A 9 -48.48 -39.73 2.49
C ARG A 9 -48.01 -41.07 1.80
N ILE A 10 -46.86 -41.66 2.22
CA ILE A 10 -46.49 -43.13 2.33
C ILE A 10 -46.45 -44.03 1.04
N VAL A 11 -45.41 -44.88 0.83
CA VAL A 11 -45.39 -46.40 0.70
C VAL A 11 -44.09 -46.87 -0.06
N VAL A 12 -43.55 -48.11 -0.02
CA VAL A 12 -42.93 -48.91 1.09
C VAL A 12 -42.18 -50.21 0.58
N TRP A 13 -40.90 -50.43 0.96
CA TRP A 13 -40.09 -51.72 0.99
C TRP A 13 -39.72 -52.45 -0.35
N THR A 14 -38.65 -53.27 -0.49
CA THR A 14 -38.22 -54.50 0.27
C THR A 14 -36.74 -54.94 0.05
N VAL A 15 -36.20 -55.87 0.86
CA VAL A 15 -34.81 -56.43 0.90
C VAL A 15 -34.77 -57.94 0.55
N ILE A 16 -33.70 -58.47 -0.10
CA ILE A 16 -33.35 -59.92 -0.19
C ILE A 16 -31.80 -60.15 -0.14
N ILE A 17 -31.33 -61.32 0.34
CA ILE A 17 -29.92 -61.77 0.54
C ILE A 17 -29.68 -63.18 -0.07
N GLY A 18 -28.45 -63.50 -0.54
CA GLY A 18 -27.86 -64.86 -0.75
C GLY A 18 -26.72 -64.89 -1.80
N LEU A 19 -25.45 -65.34 -1.59
CA LEU A 19 -24.88 -66.66 -1.18
C LEU A 19 -24.94 -67.73 -2.32
N LEU A 20 -23.91 -68.49 -2.78
CA LEU A 20 -22.49 -68.85 -2.47
C LEU A 20 -21.81 -69.40 -3.79
N ALA A 21 -20.56 -69.88 -3.94
CA ALA A 21 -19.18 -69.57 -3.45
C ALA A 21 -18.14 -70.57 -4.07
N ALA A 22 -16.87 -70.19 -4.37
CA ALA A 22 -15.77 -71.14 -4.72
C ALA A 22 -14.33 -70.58 -4.56
N LEU A 23 -13.37 -71.42 -4.13
CA LEU A 23 -11.90 -71.24 -3.98
C LEU A 23 -11.20 -72.54 -4.47
N PRO A 24 -9.92 -72.55 -4.94
CA PRO A 24 -8.73 -72.65 -4.04
C PRO A 24 -7.42 -71.93 -4.52
N VAL A 25 -6.64 -71.29 -3.64
CA VAL A 25 -5.39 -71.75 -2.94
C VAL A 25 -4.16 -72.09 -3.82
N TRP A 26 -3.07 -71.30 -3.70
CA TRP A 26 -1.70 -71.75 -3.32
C TRP A 26 -0.74 -70.55 -3.04
N GLN A 27 0.31 -70.76 -2.23
CA GLN A 27 1.32 -69.75 -1.85
C GLN A 27 2.73 -70.02 -2.52
N PRO A 28 3.91 -69.61 -1.97
CA PRO A 28 4.81 -68.68 -2.64
C PRO A 28 6.18 -69.30 -2.98
N ASN A 29 7.14 -68.52 -3.50
CA ASN A 29 8.58 -68.75 -3.23
C ASN A 29 9.49 -67.55 -3.53
N LEU A 30 10.59 -67.47 -2.76
CA LEU A 30 11.72 -66.55 -2.95
C LEU A 30 12.68 -67.06 -4.03
N ILE A 31 13.30 -66.18 -4.81
CA ILE A 31 14.73 -66.26 -5.22
C ILE A 31 15.30 -64.83 -5.31
N ALA A 32 16.52 -64.65 -4.80
CA ALA A 32 17.28 -63.41 -4.95
C ALA A 32 18.15 -63.43 -6.23
N VAL A 33 18.35 -62.26 -6.85
CA VAL A 33 19.40 -62.06 -7.86
C VAL A 33 20.20 -60.82 -7.50
N ALA A 34 21.46 -61.02 -7.11
CA ALA A 34 22.43 -59.96 -6.95
C ALA A 34 23.16 -59.72 -8.28
N ALA A 35 23.38 -58.45 -8.63
CA ALA A 35 24.27 -58.06 -9.72
C ALA A 35 25.58 -57.51 -9.15
N GLN A 36 26.63 -58.35 -9.16
CA GLN A 36 28.02 -57.90 -9.01
C GLN A 36 28.52 -57.35 -10.34
N TRP A 37 29.35 -56.30 -10.36
CA TRP A 37 30.54 -56.17 -11.22
C TRP A 37 31.58 -55.28 -10.48
N PRO A 38 32.90 -55.38 -10.77
CA PRO A 38 33.92 -55.33 -9.73
C PRO A 38 34.81 -54.07 -9.70
N LEU A 39 35.50 -53.90 -8.57
CA LEU A 39 36.76 -53.14 -8.46
C LEU A 39 37.97 -54.06 -8.68
N PRO A 40 39.10 -53.51 -9.17
CA PRO A 40 40.44 -54.00 -8.81
C PRO A 40 41.17 -53.01 -7.87
N LEU A 41 41.89 -53.56 -6.90
CA LEU A 41 42.78 -52.85 -5.97
C LEU A 41 44.23 -53.32 -6.17
N ALA A 42 45.18 -52.37 -6.27
CA ALA A 42 46.60 -52.50 -5.91
C ALA A 42 47.23 -51.09 -5.99
N GLN A 43 47.48 -50.39 -4.88
CA GLN A 43 48.67 -50.48 -4.01
C GLN A 43 50.01 -50.14 -4.69
N THR A 44 50.63 -49.01 -4.30
CA THR A 44 51.85 -48.94 -3.44
C THR A 44 52.40 -47.51 -3.37
N GLY A 45 53.04 -47.11 -2.26
CA GLY A 45 53.85 -45.88 -2.15
C GLY A 45 53.39 -44.85 -1.10
N SER A 46 54.26 -44.56 -0.13
CA SER A 46 54.17 -43.55 0.94
C SER A 46 55.61 -42.97 1.15
N PRO A 47 55.90 -41.88 1.91
CA PRO A 47 55.04 -41.07 2.79
C PRO A 47 55.23 -39.52 2.73
N SER A 48 54.49 -38.80 3.59
CA SER A 48 54.65 -37.39 4.04
C SER A 48 54.31 -36.26 3.02
N GLN A 49 53.72 -35.12 3.40
CA GLN A 49 53.33 -34.59 4.73
C GLN A 49 52.12 -33.62 4.66
N ASP A 50 51.30 -33.61 5.72
CA ASP A 50 50.33 -32.59 6.19
C ASP A 50 49.46 -31.74 5.23
N LEU A 51 48.13 -31.89 5.36
CA LEU A 51 47.23 -30.82 5.85
C LEU A 51 45.86 -31.39 6.26
N GLN A 52 45.34 -31.00 7.42
CA GLN A 52 44.14 -31.61 8.02
C GLN A 52 42.82 -31.01 7.51
N SER A 53 41.84 -31.88 7.26
CA SER A 53 40.40 -31.53 7.31
C SER A 53 39.59 -32.70 7.87
N SER A 54 39.37 -32.70 9.20
CA SER A 54 38.64 -33.76 9.90
C SER A 54 37.15 -33.45 9.99
N ARG A 55 36.33 -34.21 9.24
CA ARG A 55 34.90 -34.35 9.56
C ARG A 55 34.78 -35.13 10.86
N LEU A 56 34.16 -34.55 11.89
CA LEU A 56 33.75 -35.27 13.11
C LEU A 56 32.23 -35.31 13.21
N LEU A 57 31.67 -36.50 12.98
CA LEU A 57 30.30 -36.83 13.34
C LEU A 57 30.23 -37.07 14.86
N ALA A 58 29.74 -36.11 15.61
CA ALA A 58 29.46 -36.29 17.03
C ALA A 58 28.13 -37.05 17.20
N THR A 59 28.21 -38.36 17.43
CA THR A 59 27.08 -39.15 17.96
C THR A 59 27.18 -39.18 19.48
N SER A 60 26.30 -38.45 20.17
CA SER A 60 26.18 -38.52 21.63
C SER A 60 25.23 -39.64 22.05
N LEU A 61 25.81 -40.73 22.56
CA LEU A 61 25.07 -41.75 23.31
C LEU A 61 24.68 -41.20 24.69
N LEU A 62 23.41 -40.87 24.88
CA LEU A 62 22.84 -40.68 26.21
C LEU A 62 22.33 -42.02 26.75
N THR A 63 23.08 -42.60 27.68
CA THR A 63 22.59 -43.71 28.52
C THR A 63 21.90 -43.14 29.76
N THR A 64 20.58 -43.27 29.84
CA THR A 64 19.81 -43.04 31.08
C THR A 64 19.02 -44.29 31.44
N THR A 65 19.41 -44.93 32.53
CA THR A 65 18.62 -45.99 33.18
C THR A 65 17.48 -45.34 33.97
N GLN A 66 16.23 -45.71 33.67
CA GLN A 66 15.09 -45.35 34.52
C GLN A 66 14.05 -46.48 34.62
N ALA A 67 13.50 -46.63 35.82
CA ALA A 67 12.38 -47.51 36.12
C ALA A 67 11.04 -46.89 35.69
N PRO A 68 9.96 -47.67 35.51
CA PRO A 68 8.76 -47.21 34.80
C PRO A 68 7.78 -46.44 35.69
N GLY A 69 7.22 -45.34 35.18
CA GLY A 69 6.09 -44.65 35.82
C GLY A 69 5.55 -43.46 35.02
N ALA A 70 4.24 -43.48 34.74
CA ALA A 70 3.41 -42.43 34.12
C ALA A 70 3.73 -42.05 32.65
N GLY A 71 2.68 -42.03 31.82
CA GLY A 71 2.80 -41.88 30.36
C GLY A 71 2.99 -40.43 29.89
N SER A 72 4.13 -40.16 29.27
CA SER A 72 4.40 -38.95 28.49
C SER A 72 4.37 -39.28 26.99
N LYS A 73 3.51 -38.61 26.21
CA LYS A 73 3.58 -38.69 24.74
C LYS A 73 4.81 -37.90 24.27
N VAL A 74 5.88 -38.61 23.92
CA VAL A 74 7.07 -38.01 23.31
C VAL A 74 6.71 -37.50 21.92
N PHE A 75 6.69 -36.19 21.75
CA PHE A 75 6.68 -35.58 20.42
C PHE A 75 8.08 -35.75 19.82
N LEU A 76 8.20 -36.66 18.85
CA LEU A 76 9.32 -36.63 17.91
C LEU A 76 9.18 -35.37 17.05
N PRO A 77 10.22 -34.54 16.91
CA PRO A 77 10.18 -33.45 15.94
C PRO A 77 10.05 -34.07 14.55
N LEU A 78 9.03 -33.66 13.78
CA LEU A 78 9.02 -33.95 12.35
C LEU A 78 10.23 -33.26 11.75
N ILE A 79 11.21 -34.04 11.31
CA ILE A 79 12.31 -33.51 10.51
C ILE A 79 11.68 -33.06 9.19
N MET A 80 11.61 -31.74 8.97
CA MET A 80 11.28 -31.16 7.68
C MET A 80 12.15 -31.83 6.61
N GLN A 81 11.52 -32.50 5.65
CA GLN A 81 12.21 -32.69 4.38
C GLN A 81 12.25 -31.32 3.70
N PRO A 82 13.44 -30.76 3.40
CA PRO A 82 13.51 -29.52 2.64
C PRO A 82 12.88 -29.77 1.27
N SER A 83 11.97 -28.88 0.85
CA SER A 83 11.39 -28.96 -0.47
C SER A 83 12.52 -28.81 -1.51
N THR A 84 12.73 -29.86 -2.30
CA THR A 84 13.67 -29.82 -3.45
C THR A 84 13.14 -28.97 -4.60
N GLU A 85 11.90 -28.47 -4.50
CA GLU A 85 11.35 -27.50 -5.44
C GLU A 85 11.97 -26.11 -5.20
N LYS A 86 12.52 -25.54 -6.27
CA LYS A 86 12.94 -24.13 -6.33
C LYS A 86 11.71 -23.24 -6.53
N SER A 87 10.99 -22.94 -5.46
CA SER A 87 9.80 -22.09 -5.48
C SER A 87 10.12 -20.62 -5.18
N TRP A 88 9.39 -19.71 -5.81
CA TRP A 88 9.24 -18.33 -5.32
C TRP A 88 8.03 -18.28 -4.37
N SER A 89 8.16 -18.88 -3.19
CA SER A 89 7.01 -19.22 -2.34
C SER A 89 6.43 -18.06 -1.51
N MET A 90 7.10 -16.91 -1.48
CA MET A 90 6.65 -15.73 -0.75
C MET A 90 7.21 -14.45 -1.38
N ALA A 91 6.67 -13.30 -0.96
CA ALA A 91 7.26 -12.01 -1.29
C ALA A 91 8.76 -11.98 -0.91
N GLY A 92 9.64 -11.47 -1.78
CA GLY A 92 11.09 -11.52 -1.57
C GLY A 92 11.71 -12.92 -1.62
N ALA A 93 11.03 -13.89 -2.27
CA ALA A 93 11.39 -15.31 -2.47
C ALA A 93 11.51 -16.20 -1.23
N ASN A 94 12.04 -15.69 -0.12
CA ASN A 94 12.47 -16.48 1.04
C ASN A 94 12.25 -15.71 2.36
N PRO A 95 12.38 -16.35 3.55
CA PRO A 95 12.11 -15.70 4.82
C PRO A 95 13.02 -14.50 5.13
N GLN A 96 14.25 -14.49 4.61
CA GLN A 96 15.19 -13.36 4.72
C GLN A 96 14.86 -12.22 3.75
N ARG A 97 13.87 -12.44 2.87
CA ARG A 97 13.36 -11.53 1.84
C ARG A 97 14.41 -11.04 0.84
N THR A 98 15.42 -11.86 0.55
CA THR A 98 16.56 -11.43 -0.29
C THR A 98 16.23 -11.25 -1.77
N SER A 99 14.97 -11.49 -2.18
CA SER A 99 14.52 -11.47 -3.59
C SER A 99 15.38 -12.34 -4.51
N TRP A 100 15.89 -13.46 -4.00
CA TRP A 100 16.80 -14.36 -4.72
C TRP A 100 16.36 -15.82 -4.62
N THR A 101 16.50 -16.55 -5.73
CA THR A 101 16.40 -18.03 -5.78
C THR A 101 17.56 -18.63 -6.57
N PRO A 102 17.83 -19.95 -6.45
CA PRO A 102 18.78 -20.64 -7.34
C PRO A 102 18.20 -21.01 -8.71
N ASP A 103 17.02 -20.49 -9.09
CA ASP A 103 16.47 -20.65 -10.44
C ASP A 103 16.77 -19.40 -11.26
N GLU A 104 17.50 -19.57 -12.36
CA GLU A 104 17.86 -18.50 -13.29
C GLU A 104 17.38 -18.84 -14.71
N VAL A 105 16.97 -17.81 -15.43
CA VAL A 105 16.60 -17.84 -16.85
C VAL A 105 17.46 -16.80 -17.56
N ARG A 106 18.21 -17.23 -18.58
CA ARG A 106 19.22 -16.43 -19.29
C ARG A 106 18.83 -16.17 -20.73
N GLY A 107 19.45 -15.16 -21.33
CA GLY A 107 19.24 -14.79 -22.72
C GLY A 107 18.07 -13.84 -22.92
N THR A 108 17.84 -13.45 -24.17
CA THR A 108 16.64 -12.73 -24.58
C THR A 108 15.41 -13.61 -24.37
N LEU A 109 14.38 -13.07 -23.71
CA LEU A 109 13.11 -13.75 -23.50
C LEU A 109 12.01 -13.05 -24.28
N HIS A 110 10.98 -13.82 -24.65
CA HIS A 110 9.81 -13.35 -25.37
C HIS A 110 8.53 -13.77 -24.63
N PRO A 111 7.41 -13.06 -24.80
CA PRO A 111 6.13 -13.48 -24.21
C PRO A 111 5.74 -14.87 -24.73
N GLU A 112 5.38 -15.79 -23.83
CA GLU A 112 4.91 -17.13 -24.15
C GLU A 112 3.39 -17.20 -24.04
N TRP A 113 2.85 -16.74 -22.92
CA TRP A 113 1.43 -16.56 -22.69
C TRP A 113 1.18 -15.34 -21.80
N TYR A 114 0.02 -14.72 -21.95
CA TYR A 114 -0.42 -13.64 -21.06
C TYR A 114 -1.93 -13.71 -20.82
N ARG A 115 -2.37 -13.12 -19.71
CA ARG A 115 -3.77 -13.15 -19.29
C ARG A 115 -4.18 -11.95 -18.46
N VAL A 116 -5.20 -11.25 -18.93
CA VAL A 116 -5.89 -10.18 -18.19
C VAL A 116 -6.72 -10.77 -17.04
N ILE A 117 -6.65 -10.17 -15.87
CA ILE A 117 -7.58 -10.39 -14.75
C ILE A 117 -8.47 -9.14 -14.63
N ASP A 118 -9.79 -9.30 -14.58
CA ASP A 118 -10.70 -8.14 -14.53
C ASP A 118 -10.64 -7.43 -13.17
N ALA A 119 -10.38 -8.19 -12.10
CA ALA A 119 -10.16 -7.68 -10.75
C ALA A 119 -8.81 -6.98 -10.63
N TYR A 120 -8.79 -5.77 -10.04
CA TYR A 120 -7.60 -4.94 -9.87
C TYR A 120 -6.48 -5.68 -9.11
N ILE A 121 -5.25 -5.66 -9.65
CA ILE A 121 -4.02 -6.17 -9.02
C ILE A 121 -3.21 -4.96 -8.50
N PRO A 122 -3.05 -4.78 -7.16
CA PRO A 122 -2.18 -3.72 -6.63
C PRO A 122 -0.73 -3.89 -7.08
N ALA A 123 -0.06 -2.79 -7.43
CA ALA A 123 1.34 -2.79 -7.88
C ALA A 123 2.32 -3.45 -6.87
N LYS A 124 1.95 -3.43 -5.59
CA LYS A 124 2.67 -4.01 -4.45
C LYS A 124 2.55 -5.56 -4.35
N VAL A 125 1.70 -6.19 -5.16
CA VAL A 125 1.53 -7.66 -5.22
C VAL A 125 2.57 -8.30 -6.13
N GLN A 126 3.67 -8.78 -5.55
CA GLN A 126 4.58 -9.69 -6.26
C GLN A 126 3.86 -11.01 -6.63
N VAL A 127 4.08 -11.52 -7.85
CA VAL A 127 3.64 -12.85 -8.27
C VAL A 127 4.36 -13.94 -7.46
N VAL A 128 3.60 -14.83 -6.82
CA VAL A 128 4.15 -15.93 -6.00
C VAL A 128 4.03 -17.25 -6.77
N ALA A 129 5.07 -18.07 -6.81
CA ALA A 129 5.14 -19.26 -7.67
C ALA A 129 5.63 -20.52 -6.93
N ALA A 130 4.77 -21.54 -6.83
CA ALA A 130 5.06 -22.82 -6.19
C ALA A 130 4.16 -23.94 -6.72
N ASN A 131 4.61 -25.20 -6.67
CA ASN A 131 3.85 -26.38 -7.11
C ASN A 131 3.21 -26.26 -8.52
N ASN A 132 3.95 -25.70 -9.48
CA ASN A 132 3.49 -25.40 -10.85
C ASN A 132 2.34 -24.39 -10.96
N THR A 133 2.08 -23.60 -9.91
CA THR A 133 0.99 -22.63 -9.83
C THR A 133 1.53 -21.25 -9.46
N LEU A 134 0.98 -20.22 -10.10
CA LEU A 134 1.16 -18.81 -9.77
C LEU A 134 -0.02 -18.34 -8.91
N PHE A 135 0.26 -17.57 -7.88
CA PHE A 135 -0.73 -17.03 -6.93
C PHE A 135 -0.67 -15.51 -6.95
N VAL A 136 -1.83 -14.87 -7.12
CA VAL A 136 -1.97 -13.43 -7.34
C VAL A 136 -3.11 -12.90 -6.48
N SER A 137 -2.79 -11.99 -5.56
CA SER A 137 -3.79 -11.25 -4.78
C SER A 137 -4.44 -10.16 -5.62
N THR A 138 -5.75 -9.96 -5.47
CA THR A 138 -6.53 -8.97 -6.22
C THR A 138 -7.60 -8.33 -5.35
N ALA A 139 -8.26 -7.30 -5.89
CA ALA A 139 -9.43 -6.68 -5.30
C ALA A 139 -10.63 -7.60 -5.06
N ASN A 140 -10.66 -8.79 -5.69
CA ASN A 140 -11.73 -9.76 -5.53
C ASN A 140 -11.23 -11.11 -5.00
N GLY A 141 -10.07 -11.13 -4.33
CA GLY A 141 -9.50 -12.30 -3.68
C GLY A 141 -8.27 -12.88 -4.38
N LEU A 142 -7.94 -14.12 -4.06
CA LEU A 142 -6.72 -14.80 -4.46
C LEU A 142 -6.96 -15.67 -5.70
N TYR A 143 -6.23 -15.40 -6.78
CA TYR A 143 -6.30 -16.13 -8.04
C TYR A 143 -5.13 -17.12 -8.14
N ALA A 144 -5.40 -18.34 -8.60
CA ALA A 144 -4.40 -19.36 -8.86
C ALA A 144 -4.39 -19.78 -10.33
N LEU A 145 -3.23 -19.67 -10.99
CA LEU A 145 -3.04 -19.97 -12.41
C LEU A 145 -1.97 -21.05 -12.59
N ASN A 146 -2.18 -21.99 -13.50
CA ASN A 146 -1.13 -22.94 -13.88
C ASN A 146 0.05 -22.19 -14.53
N ALA A 147 1.25 -22.31 -13.97
CA ALA A 147 2.42 -21.55 -14.41
C ALA A 147 2.85 -21.88 -15.86
N GLN A 148 2.63 -23.10 -16.33
CA GLN A 148 2.98 -23.54 -17.68
C GLN A 148 1.96 -23.09 -18.73
N THR A 149 0.67 -22.96 -18.39
CA THR A 149 -0.38 -22.71 -19.40
C THR A 149 -1.13 -21.40 -19.25
N GLY A 150 -1.07 -20.75 -18.08
CA GLY A 150 -1.90 -19.60 -17.68
C GLY A 150 -3.38 -19.94 -17.43
N ALA A 151 -3.76 -21.21 -17.55
CA ALA A 151 -5.12 -21.67 -17.27
C ALA A 151 -5.47 -21.51 -15.78
N THR A 152 -6.74 -21.24 -15.47
CA THR A 152 -7.18 -21.09 -14.07
C THR A 152 -7.12 -22.43 -13.36
N SER A 153 -6.47 -22.48 -12.21
CA SER A 153 -6.58 -23.60 -11.27
C SER A 153 -7.80 -23.42 -10.38
N TRP A 154 -7.91 -22.25 -9.73
CA TRP A 154 -9.05 -21.87 -8.90
C TRP A 154 -9.05 -20.36 -8.63
N VAL A 155 -10.14 -19.85 -8.04
CA VAL A 155 -10.25 -18.48 -7.51
C VAL A 155 -10.84 -18.57 -6.11
N TYR A 156 -10.21 -17.89 -5.14
CA TYR A 156 -10.66 -17.79 -3.77
C TYR A 156 -11.11 -16.36 -3.47
N ALA A 157 -12.41 -16.10 -3.57
CA ALA A 157 -12.98 -14.77 -3.35
C ALA A 157 -13.03 -14.39 -1.86
N THR A 158 -12.60 -13.18 -1.52
CA THR A 158 -12.69 -12.58 -0.17
C THR A 158 -13.87 -11.61 -0.06
N ASP A 159 -14.19 -11.16 1.16
CA ASP A 159 -15.30 -10.22 1.39
C ASP A 159 -14.89 -8.77 1.04
N LEU A 160 -13.63 -8.40 1.30
CA LEU A 160 -13.01 -7.14 0.86
C LEU A 160 -11.68 -7.43 0.13
N PRO A 161 -11.10 -6.45 -0.57
CA PRO A 161 -9.84 -6.59 -1.30
C PRO A 161 -8.66 -7.19 -0.52
N LEU A 162 -7.72 -7.79 -1.26
CA LEU A 162 -6.41 -8.22 -0.76
C LEU A 162 -5.34 -7.21 -1.20
N GLY A 163 -4.66 -6.54 -0.26
CA GLY A 163 -3.63 -5.53 -0.59
C GLY A 163 -2.28 -6.09 -1.02
N HIS A 164 -1.91 -7.28 -0.54
CA HIS A 164 -0.52 -7.78 -0.57
C HIS A 164 -0.43 -9.28 -0.94
N SER A 165 0.78 -9.76 -1.28
CA SER A 165 1.02 -11.11 -1.79
C SER A 165 0.82 -12.21 -0.74
N PRO A 166 0.42 -13.43 -1.17
CA PRO A 166 0.35 -14.58 -0.29
C PRO A 166 1.75 -15.09 0.11
N THR A 167 1.78 -16.01 1.06
CA THR A 167 2.91 -16.95 1.27
C THR A 167 2.42 -18.38 1.14
N ILE A 168 3.15 -19.20 0.39
CA ILE A 168 2.89 -20.64 0.23
C ILE A 168 3.82 -21.43 1.15
N ALA A 169 3.26 -22.22 2.05
CA ALA A 169 4.01 -23.14 2.89
C ALA A 169 3.20 -24.41 3.15
N ASN A 170 3.84 -25.58 3.04
CA ASN A 170 3.27 -26.89 3.37
C ASN A 170 1.90 -27.17 2.71
N GLY A 171 1.73 -26.79 1.44
CA GLY A 171 0.49 -26.98 0.67
C GLY A 171 -0.61 -25.94 0.92
N VAL A 172 -0.30 -24.86 1.66
CA VAL A 172 -1.27 -23.84 2.06
C VAL A 172 -0.80 -22.45 1.65
N ALA A 173 -1.69 -21.66 1.05
CA ALA A 173 -1.53 -20.23 0.85
C ALA A 173 -2.06 -19.47 2.06
N TYR A 174 -1.26 -18.53 2.57
CA TYR A 174 -1.58 -17.62 3.67
C TYR A 174 -1.61 -16.20 3.15
N VAL A 175 -2.72 -15.48 3.31
CA VAL A 175 -2.87 -14.10 2.81
C VAL A 175 -3.75 -13.27 3.75
N GLY A 176 -3.35 -12.02 4.00
CA GLY A 176 -4.14 -11.05 4.76
C GLY A 176 -5.03 -10.22 3.85
N GLY A 177 -6.26 -9.94 4.27
CA GLY A 177 -7.22 -9.10 3.56
C GLY A 177 -7.60 -7.82 4.31
N PHE A 178 -8.20 -6.88 3.57
CA PHE A 178 -8.85 -5.70 4.15
C PHE A 178 -10.18 -6.04 4.85
N ASP A 179 -10.66 -7.29 4.80
CA ASP A 179 -11.78 -7.80 5.60
C ASP A 179 -11.38 -8.25 7.02
N HIS A 180 -10.24 -7.73 7.49
CA HIS A 180 -9.63 -7.94 8.82
C HIS A 180 -9.21 -9.39 9.09
N LYS A 181 -9.12 -10.23 8.05
CA LYS A 181 -8.82 -11.67 8.16
C LYS A 181 -7.47 -12.05 7.59
N LEU A 182 -6.81 -12.98 8.27
CA LEU A 182 -5.79 -13.85 7.67
C LEU A 182 -6.49 -15.11 7.16
N HIS A 183 -6.37 -15.40 5.87
CA HIS A 183 -6.94 -16.58 5.22
C HIS A 183 -5.87 -17.66 5.05
N ALA A 184 -6.22 -18.91 5.36
CA ALA A 184 -5.47 -20.10 4.96
C ALA A 184 -6.27 -20.87 3.91
N VAL A 185 -5.68 -21.09 2.74
CA VAL A 185 -6.32 -21.66 1.55
C VAL A 185 -5.50 -22.86 1.05
N ASP A 186 -6.13 -23.99 0.77
CA ASP A 186 -5.45 -25.15 0.18
C ASP A 186 -5.03 -24.84 -1.27
N ILE A 187 -3.74 -25.06 -1.60
CA ILE A 187 -3.22 -24.63 -2.91
C ILE A 187 -3.68 -25.48 -4.09
N ASN A 188 -4.21 -26.68 -3.84
CA ASN A 188 -4.61 -27.62 -4.88
C ASN A 188 -6.07 -27.41 -5.29
N THR A 189 -6.91 -26.99 -4.34
CA THR A 189 -8.37 -26.91 -4.48
C THR A 189 -8.95 -25.50 -4.37
N GLY A 190 -8.18 -24.54 -3.83
CA GLY A 190 -8.65 -23.18 -3.56
C GLY A 190 -9.65 -23.08 -2.39
N GLN A 191 -9.81 -24.14 -1.61
CA GLN A 191 -10.77 -24.17 -0.50
C GLN A 191 -10.21 -23.49 0.76
N LYS A 192 -11.08 -22.75 1.48
CA LYS A 192 -10.77 -22.21 2.80
C LYS A 192 -10.47 -23.36 3.77
N LEU A 193 -9.27 -23.39 4.33
CA LEU A 193 -8.90 -24.29 5.43
C LEU A 193 -9.28 -23.68 6.78
N TRP A 194 -8.95 -22.40 6.99
CA TRP A 194 -9.36 -21.61 8.15
C TRP A 194 -9.19 -20.10 7.89
N THR A 195 -9.72 -19.28 8.78
CA THR A 195 -9.47 -17.84 8.86
C THR A 195 -9.15 -17.45 10.30
N PHE A 196 -8.29 -16.45 10.49
CA PHE A 196 -8.10 -15.75 11.77
C PHE A 196 -8.64 -14.32 11.63
N ASP A 197 -9.53 -13.93 12.52
CA ASP A 197 -10.35 -12.71 12.50
C ASP A 197 -10.14 -11.85 13.77
N GLY A 198 -9.04 -12.06 14.50
CA GLY A 198 -8.74 -11.38 15.75
C GLY A 198 -7.98 -10.05 15.65
N ALA A 199 -7.90 -9.45 14.45
CA ALA A 199 -7.34 -8.12 14.23
C ALA A 199 -8.43 -7.04 14.12
N ALA A 200 -8.11 -5.82 14.50
CA ALA A 200 -9.08 -4.72 14.53
C ALA A 200 -9.15 -3.89 13.24
N ALA A 201 -8.28 -4.19 12.25
CA ALA A 201 -8.15 -3.49 10.98
C ALA A 201 -7.68 -4.42 9.85
N GLY A 202 -7.65 -3.90 8.62
CA GLY A 202 -7.17 -4.62 7.43
C GLY A 202 -5.68 -4.94 7.47
N TYR A 203 -5.30 -6.04 6.81
CA TYR A 203 -3.91 -6.41 6.61
C TYR A 203 -3.37 -5.83 5.31
N ASP A 204 -2.32 -5.03 5.42
CA ASP A 204 -1.56 -4.48 4.30
C ASP A 204 -0.09 -4.86 4.41
N THR A 205 0.18 -6.15 4.65
CA THR A 205 1.52 -6.74 4.68
C THR A 205 1.55 -8.14 4.07
N ASN A 206 2.70 -8.52 3.53
CA ASN A 206 2.96 -9.88 3.09
C ASN A 206 3.27 -10.77 4.32
N PRO A 207 2.60 -11.92 4.50
CA PRO A 207 2.96 -12.85 5.57
C PRO A 207 4.40 -13.40 5.45
N VAL A 208 4.95 -13.88 6.56
CA VAL A 208 6.11 -14.80 6.59
C VAL A 208 5.65 -16.09 7.26
N VAL A 209 5.93 -17.26 6.68
CA VAL A 209 5.54 -18.54 7.28
C VAL A 209 6.76 -19.42 7.49
N VAL A 210 7.12 -19.64 8.76
CA VAL A 210 8.30 -20.42 9.17
C VAL A 210 8.01 -21.15 10.48
N ASN A 211 8.45 -22.42 10.57
CA ASN A 211 8.39 -23.25 11.78
C ASN A 211 6.98 -23.34 12.43
N GLY A 212 5.94 -23.54 11.61
CA GLY A 212 4.57 -23.72 12.10
C GLY A 212 3.87 -22.43 12.56
N LEU A 213 4.41 -21.26 12.24
CA LEU A 213 3.86 -19.95 12.57
C LEU A 213 3.80 -19.03 11.34
N VAL A 214 2.73 -18.25 11.26
CA VAL A 214 2.48 -17.18 10.28
C VAL A 214 2.67 -15.84 10.99
N TYR A 215 3.59 -15.02 10.51
CA TYR A 215 3.90 -13.70 11.05
C TYR A 215 3.46 -12.60 10.08
N LEU A 216 2.76 -11.59 10.58
CA LEU A 216 2.30 -10.45 9.77
C LEU A 216 2.02 -9.21 10.62
N GLY A 217 2.26 -8.03 10.04
CA GLY A 217 1.88 -6.75 10.61
C GLY A 217 0.44 -6.38 10.24
N ASN A 218 -0.24 -5.67 11.13
CA ASN A 218 -1.58 -5.16 10.87
C ASN A 218 -1.65 -3.64 11.11
N ARG A 219 -2.65 -3.01 10.49
CA ARG A 219 -2.87 -1.56 10.55
C ARG A 219 -3.48 -1.09 11.88
N ASP A 220 -3.97 -2.03 12.70
CA ASP A 220 -4.33 -1.79 14.12
C ASP A 220 -3.11 -1.57 15.04
N GLY A 221 -1.88 -1.64 14.49
CA GLY A 221 -0.63 -1.42 15.20
C GLY A 221 -0.14 -2.61 16.02
N TYR A 222 -0.74 -3.79 15.84
CA TYR A 222 -0.22 -5.05 16.35
C TYR A 222 0.51 -5.86 15.28
N PHE A 223 1.62 -6.48 15.69
CA PHE A 223 2.28 -7.55 14.98
C PHE A 223 1.76 -8.89 15.50
N TYR A 224 1.30 -9.77 14.62
CA TYR A 224 0.63 -11.01 14.95
C TYR A 224 1.49 -12.24 14.60
N ALA A 225 1.45 -13.25 15.46
CA ALA A 225 1.88 -14.61 15.15
C ALA A 225 0.73 -15.60 15.32
N ILE A 226 0.35 -16.27 14.24
CA ILE A 226 -0.77 -17.21 14.17
C ILE A 226 -0.23 -18.61 13.88
N TYR A 227 -0.76 -19.64 14.55
CA TYR A 227 -0.36 -21.02 14.26
C TYR A 227 -0.73 -21.44 12.83
N ALA A 228 0.25 -21.93 12.07
CA ALA A 228 0.08 -22.41 10.70
C ALA A 228 -0.69 -23.75 10.65
N HIS A 229 -1.08 -24.18 9.46
CA HIS A 229 -2.01 -25.31 9.25
C HIS A 229 -1.51 -26.68 9.76
N ASP A 230 -0.19 -26.87 9.80
CA ASP A 230 0.50 -28.07 10.29
C ASP A 230 0.54 -28.16 11.83
N HIS A 231 0.21 -27.08 12.54
CA HIS A 231 0.19 -27.05 13.99
C HIS A 231 -1.16 -27.47 14.59
N ALA A 232 -1.14 -28.11 15.77
CA ALA A 232 -2.37 -28.57 16.46
C ALA A 232 -3.34 -27.42 16.83
N SER A 233 -2.79 -26.22 17.06
CA SER A 233 -3.56 -25.00 17.37
C SER A 233 -3.77 -24.09 16.16
N ARG A 234 -3.66 -24.61 14.92
CA ARG A 234 -3.80 -23.85 13.66
C ARG A 234 -4.95 -22.83 13.63
N GLY A 235 -4.69 -21.68 13.03
CA GLY A 235 -5.62 -20.56 12.93
C GLY A 235 -5.87 -19.80 14.23
N LYS A 236 -5.26 -20.22 15.35
CA LYS A 236 -5.33 -19.48 16.63
C LYS A 236 -4.11 -18.59 16.79
N LEU A 237 -4.32 -17.49 17.52
CA LEU A 237 -3.26 -16.62 18.01
C LEU A 237 -2.23 -17.42 18.83
N ALA A 238 -0.96 -17.31 18.48
CA ALA A 238 0.16 -17.76 19.30
C ALA A 238 0.61 -16.64 20.24
N TRP A 239 0.86 -15.45 19.68
CA TRP A 239 1.19 -14.22 20.42
C TRP A 239 0.93 -12.98 19.55
N LYS A 240 0.85 -11.80 20.17
CA LYS A 240 0.90 -10.50 19.46
C LYS A 240 1.73 -9.47 20.22
N PHE A 241 2.27 -8.49 19.50
CA PHE A 241 3.11 -7.42 20.01
C PHE A 241 2.57 -6.06 19.54
N GLN A 242 2.62 -5.02 20.37
CA GLN A 242 2.09 -3.68 20.03
C GLN A 242 3.21 -2.74 19.61
N ALA A 243 3.22 -2.29 18.35
CA ALA A 243 4.25 -1.41 17.80
C ALA A 243 3.98 0.09 17.99
N GLY A 244 2.78 0.47 18.43
CA GLY A 244 2.39 1.84 18.78
C GLY A 244 1.92 2.72 17.60
N ALA A 245 2.08 2.24 16.37
CA ALA A 245 1.55 2.82 15.14
C ALA A 245 1.25 1.68 14.15
N PRO A 246 0.50 1.93 13.06
CA PRO A 246 0.22 0.92 12.03
C PRO A 246 1.49 0.26 11.49
N ILE A 247 1.34 -0.99 11.05
CA ILE A 247 2.42 -1.79 10.48
C ILE A 247 2.07 -2.12 9.03
N HIS A 248 2.53 -1.28 8.12
CA HIS A 248 2.49 -1.51 6.67
C HIS A 248 3.76 -2.23 6.15
N PHE A 249 4.80 -2.36 6.99
CA PHE A 249 6.06 -3.02 6.63
C PHE A 249 5.99 -4.53 6.90
N SER A 250 6.11 -5.34 5.85
CA SER A 250 6.03 -6.80 5.96
C SER A 250 7.28 -7.37 6.63
N ALA A 251 7.18 -8.40 7.46
CA ALA A 251 8.35 -8.90 8.17
C ALA A 251 9.38 -9.66 7.30
N ALA A 252 10.58 -9.80 7.85
CA ALA A 252 11.59 -10.81 7.49
C ALA A 252 11.95 -11.68 8.71
N TYR A 253 12.55 -12.85 8.49
CA TYR A 253 12.90 -13.82 9.52
C TYR A 253 14.29 -14.42 9.31
N LYS A 254 15.06 -14.53 10.41
CA LYS A 254 16.28 -15.34 10.46
C LYS A 254 16.57 -15.81 11.89
N ASN A 255 17.07 -17.04 12.02
CA ASN A 255 17.61 -17.61 13.26
C ASN A 255 16.72 -17.44 14.52
N GLY A 256 15.40 -17.65 14.38
CA GLY A 256 14.46 -17.53 15.51
C GLY A 256 14.01 -16.10 15.84
N VAL A 257 14.34 -15.11 15.01
CA VAL A 257 13.98 -13.70 15.18
C VAL A 257 13.21 -13.21 13.95
N VAL A 258 12.11 -12.47 14.19
CA VAL A 258 11.39 -11.71 13.16
C VAL A 258 11.75 -10.23 13.26
N TYR A 259 11.91 -9.58 12.12
CA TYR A 259 12.27 -8.16 11.97
C TYR A 259 11.20 -7.44 11.16
N PHE A 260 10.77 -6.27 11.61
CA PHE A 260 9.81 -5.40 10.92
C PHE A 260 9.97 -3.96 11.39
N ALA A 261 9.22 -3.02 10.80
CA ALA A 261 9.15 -1.63 11.22
C ALA A 261 7.70 -1.13 11.21
N SER A 262 7.44 0.00 11.88
CA SER A 262 6.11 0.62 11.99
C SER A 262 6.18 2.11 11.67
N ASP A 263 5.05 2.72 11.34
CA ASP A 263 4.98 4.13 10.92
C ASP A 263 5.43 5.14 11.99
N ALA A 264 5.56 4.72 13.25
CA ALA A 264 6.23 5.50 14.30
C ALA A 264 7.74 5.75 14.07
N GLY A 265 8.31 5.29 12.96
CA GLY A 265 9.74 5.41 12.65
C GLY A 265 10.62 4.47 13.48
N TYR A 266 10.09 3.34 13.94
CA TYR A 266 10.86 2.36 14.73
C TYR A 266 10.90 1.01 14.02
N ALA A 267 12.09 0.39 14.04
CA ALA A 267 12.28 -1.02 13.73
C ALA A 267 12.29 -1.86 15.00
N TYR A 268 11.90 -3.12 14.87
CA TYR A 268 11.75 -4.08 15.96
C TYR A 268 12.35 -5.43 15.57
N ALA A 269 12.96 -6.10 16.54
CA ALA A 269 13.24 -7.52 16.48
C ALA A 269 12.51 -8.24 17.61
N LEU A 270 11.73 -9.28 17.27
CA LEU A 270 11.02 -10.11 18.24
C LEU A 270 11.49 -11.56 18.16
N ASN A 271 11.57 -12.22 19.30
CA ASN A 271 11.74 -13.67 19.37
C ASN A 271 10.52 -14.33 18.73
N ALA A 272 10.73 -15.07 17.65
CA ALA A 272 9.66 -15.56 16.79
C ALA A 272 8.73 -16.56 17.49
N THR A 273 9.22 -17.30 18.49
CA THR A 273 8.42 -18.27 19.24
C THR A 273 7.53 -17.62 20.32
N THR A 274 7.97 -16.51 20.91
CA THR A 274 7.33 -15.93 22.12
C THR A 274 6.76 -14.52 21.94
N GLY A 275 7.14 -13.80 20.89
CA GLY A 275 6.81 -12.39 20.71
C GLY A 275 7.60 -11.43 21.61
N ALA A 276 8.51 -11.95 22.44
CA ALA A 276 9.34 -11.12 23.33
C ALA A 276 10.27 -10.22 22.50
N GLN A 277 10.28 -8.92 22.80
CA GLN A 277 11.14 -7.95 22.13
C GLN A 277 12.62 -8.26 22.43
N VAL A 278 13.40 -8.53 21.39
CA VAL A 278 14.86 -8.67 21.45
C VAL A 278 15.48 -7.28 21.48
N TRP A 279 15.05 -6.40 20.57
CA TRP A 279 15.39 -4.98 20.58
C TRP A 279 14.31 -4.13 19.91
N LYS A 280 14.37 -2.83 20.19
CA LYS A 280 13.69 -1.74 19.47
C LYS A 280 14.77 -0.75 19.06
N SER A 281 14.78 -0.29 17.81
CA SER A 281 15.77 0.67 17.33
C SER A 281 15.62 2.04 18.02
N ALA A 282 16.61 2.91 17.85
CA ALA A 282 16.35 4.35 17.93
C ALA A 282 15.30 4.75 16.88
N ARG A 283 14.65 5.90 17.06
CA ARG A 283 13.70 6.41 16.05
C ARG A 283 14.49 6.82 14.81
N LEU A 284 14.16 6.22 13.68
CA LEU A 284 14.75 6.49 12.39
C LEU A 284 14.09 7.74 11.78
N PRO A 285 14.84 8.58 11.06
CA PRO A 285 14.34 9.81 10.45
C PRO A 285 13.55 9.51 9.17
N VAL A 286 12.31 9.05 9.34
CA VAL A 286 11.36 8.74 8.25
C VAL A 286 9.97 9.25 8.60
N THR A 287 9.11 9.42 7.59
CA THR A 287 7.68 9.69 7.81
C THR A 287 6.89 8.44 8.22
N GLY A 288 7.36 7.25 7.81
CA GLY A 288 6.77 5.95 8.15
C GLY A 288 7.55 4.78 7.52
N PHE A 289 6.94 3.59 7.54
CA PHE A 289 7.45 2.42 6.81
C PHE A 289 6.28 1.76 6.04
N HIS A 290 5.84 2.44 4.99
CA HIS A 290 4.75 2.00 4.12
C HIS A 290 5.20 0.93 3.12
N SER A 291 4.57 -0.24 3.21
CA SER A 291 4.72 -1.36 2.28
C SER A 291 6.16 -1.92 2.17
N TRP A 292 6.33 -2.96 1.35
CA TRP A 292 7.60 -3.72 1.24
C TRP A 292 8.01 -4.44 2.53
N TRP A 293 9.32 -4.66 2.75
CA TRP A 293 9.90 -5.56 3.75
C TRP A 293 11.38 -5.26 4.07
N PRO A 294 11.89 -5.67 5.26
CA PRO A 294 13.32 -5.69 5.54
C PRO A 294 14.00 -6.77 4.73
N VAL A 295 15.29 -6.60 4.46
CA VAL A 295 16.13 -7.62 3.83
C VAL A 295 17.26 -7.98 4.79
N ILE A 296 17.37 -9.27 5.14
CA ILE A 296 18.40 -9.73 6.07
C ILE A 296 19.64 -10.15 5.27
N TYR A 297 20.65 -9.29 5.31
CA TYR A 297 21.90 -9.42 4.56
C TYR A 297 23.03 -9.96 5.46
N THR A 298 23.77 -10.96 4.98
CA THR A 298 25.03 -11.41 5.61
C THR A 298 26.18 -10.77 4.88
N ASN A 299 26.92 -9.88 5.53
CA ASN A 299 28.10 -9.25 4.92
C ASN A 299 29.16 -10.31 4.59
N PRO A 300 29.61 -10.46 3.32
CA PRO A 300 30.59 -11.48 2.92
C PRO A 300 31.96 -11.34 3.56
N GLN A 301 32.36 -10.15 4.01
CA GLN A 301 33.66 -9.88 4.62
C GLN A 301 33.63 -10.18 6.12
N THR A 302 32.71 -9.55 6.86
CA THR A 302 32.63 -9.67 8.33
C THR A 302 31.87 -10.91 8.80
N LYS A 303 31.09 -11.55 7.92
CA LYS A 303 30.13 -12.63 8.22
C LYS A 303 29.02 -12.24 9.22
N SER A 304 28.85 -10.95 9.52
CA SER A 304 27.80 -10.44 10.38
C SER A 304 26.48 -10.28 9.62
N ASP A 305 25.37 -10.57 10.30
CA ASP A 305 24.02 -10.34 9.79
C ASP A 305 23.53 -8.92 10.13
N VAL A 306 23.04 -8.20 9.12
CA VAL A 306 22.37 -6.90 9.26
C VAL A 306 20.97 -6.96 8.65
N VAL A 307 20.08 -6.12 9.14
CA VAL A 307 18.76 -5.90 8.54
C VAL A 307 18.77 -4.57 7.80
N VAL A 308 18.54 -4.62 6.49
CA VAL A 308 18.43 -3.45 5.62
C VAL A 308 16.96 -3.07 5.50
N LEU A 309 16.65 -1.80 5.73
CA LEU A 309 15.31 -1.23 5.71
C LEU A 309 15.27 -0.14 4.64
N ALA A 310 14.50 -0.35 3.58
CA ALA A 310 14.06 0.73 2.71
C ALA A 310 12.86 1.42 3.38
N GLY A 311 12.95 2.72 3.63
CA GLY A 311 11.87 3.56 4.15
C GLY A 311 10.93 4.00 3.03
N SER A 312 9.68 4.34 3.40
CA SER A 312 8.65 4.67 2.40
C SER A 312 8.72 6.09 1.87
N GLU A 313 9.17 7.05 2.67
CA GLU A 313 9.42 8.44 2.29
C GLU A 313 10.49 9.00 3.23
N ASN A 314 11.43 9.79 2.68
CA ASN A 314 12.21 10.70 3.52
C ASN A 314 11.32 11.89 3.88
N TYR A 315 10.95 12.79 2.94
CA TYR A 315 10.17 14.00 3.23
C TYR A 315 9.23 14.49 2.11
N ARG A 316 8.37 15.48 2.47
CA ARG A 316 7.34 16.14 1.64
C ARG A 316 7.92 16.69 0.33
N LEU A 317 7.13 16.58 -0.74
CA LEU A 317 7.53 16.88 -2.12
C LEU A 317 7.39 18.36 -2.53
N VAL A 318 6.42 19.09 -1.96
CA VAL A 318 6.22 20.55 -2.14
C VAL A 318 5.88 21.12 -0.76
N PRO A 319 6.53 22.20 -0.25
CA PRO A 319 6.19 22.78 1.06
C PRO A 319 4.74 23.29 1.13
N PRO A 320 4.21 23.65 2.32
CA PRO A 320 2.94 24.36 2.39
C PRO A 320 3.14 25.78 1.85
N GLY A 321 2.25 26.18 0.96
CA GLY A 321 2.43 27.36 0.12
C GLY A 321 3.25 27.13 -1.16
N PRO A 322 3.35 28.16 -2.02
CA PRO A 322 3.49 28.00 -3.47
C PRO A 322 4.94 27.95 -4.03
N THR A 323 5.94 27.43 -3.31
CA THR A 323 7.37 27.58 -3.72
C THR A 323 8.24 26.33 -3.62
N SER A 324 8.89 26.00 -4.74
CA SER A 324 10.01 25.04 -4.94
C SER A 324 9.79 23.58 -4.50
N ASP A 325 9.89 22.69 -5.49
CA ASP A 325 9.93 21.24 -5.32
C ASP A 325 11.10 20.81 -4.42
N LEU A 326 10.79 20.03 -3.39
CA LEU A 326 11.79 19.35 -2.56
C LEU A 326 12.17 17.98 -3.18
N GLU A 327 11.52 17.60 -4.28
CA GLU A 327 11.55 16.25 -4.89
C GLU A 327 12.93 15.78 -5.36
N ASN A 328 13.90 16.68 -5.59
CA ASN A 328 15.22 16.30 -6.13
C ASN A 328 16.41 16.80 -5.30
N LEU A 329 16.18 17.42 -4.13
CA LEU A 329 17.22 18.12 -3.36
C LEU A 329 18.48 17.30 -3.07
N ASP A 330 18.34 15.99 -2.84
CA ASP A 330 19.47 15.11 -2.51
C ASP A 330 20.49 15.00 -3.66
N GLY A 331 20.03 15.02 -4.92
CA GLY A 331 20.89 15.05 -6.10
C GLY A 331 21.04 16.45 -6.69
N ASP A 332 20.16 17.41 -6.39
CA ASP A 332 20.42 18.81 -6.72
C ASP A 332 21.67 19.31 -5.98
N GLU A 333 21.83 18.90 -4.73
CA GLU A 333 22.98 19.25 -3.88
C GLU A 333 24.23 18.39 -4.13
N VAL A 334 24.10 17.17 -4.67
CA VAL A 334 25.23 16.22 -4.86
C VAL A 334 25.63 15.96 -6.33
N LEU A 335 24.67 15.98 -7.26
CA LEU A 335 24.89 15.68 -8.70
C LEU A 335 24.80 16.93 -9.60
N TYR A 336 23.92 17.89 -9.29
CA TYR A 336 23.67 19.09 -10.11
C TYR A 336 24.41 20.42 -9.76
N PRO A 337 25.36 20.54 -8.80
CA PRO A 337 26.08 21.81 -8.57
C PRO A 337 26.77 22.43 -9.81
N THR A 338 26.93 21.67 -10.90
CA THR A 338 27.41 22.14 -12.21
C THR A 338 26.30 22.13 -13.27
N TYR A 339 25.48 23.19 -13.31
CA TYR A 339 24.55 23.43 -14.40
C TYR A 339 25.32 23.64 -15.72
N GLY A 340 25.40 22.60 -16.56
CA GLY A 340 26.01 22.65 -17.90
C GLY A 340 27.10 21.61 -18.23
N SER A 341 27.43 20.66 -17.33
CA SER A 341 28.39 19.59 -17.64
C SER A 341 27.87 18.18 -17.32
N GLN A 342 28.21 17.22 -18.19
CA GLN A 342 28.08 15.80 -17.90
C GLN A 342 28.97 15.42 -16.72
N GLY A 343 28.53 14.52 -15.83
CA GLY A 343 29.31 14.13 -14.66
C GLY A 343 28.80 12.88 -13.95
N GLU A 344 29.75 12.12 -13.37
CA GLU A 344 29.49 11.02 -12.43
C GLU A 344 29.68 11.50 -10.99
N ILE A 345 29.01 10.87 -10.03
CA ILE A 345 29.11 11.20 -8.59
C ILE A 345 30.54 11.11 -8.00
N GLY A 346 31.40 10.33 -8.64
CA GLY A 346 32.80 10.14 -8.27
C GLY A 346 33.54 9.28 -9.32
N PRO A 347 34.87 9.26 -9.28
CA PRO A 347 35.70 8.58 -10.28
C PRO A 347 35.53 7.05 -10.23
N ARG A 348 35.83 6.40 -11.35
CA ARG A 348 35.93 4.93 -11.44
C ARG A 348 37.36 4.43 -11.29
N ASP A 349 37.50 3.26 -10.70
CA ASP A 349 38.78 2.56 -10.62
C ASP A 349 39.07 1.67 -11.85
N ALA A 350 40.23 1.01 -11.85
CA ALA A 350 40.65 0.10 -12.92
C ALA A 350 39.80 -1.19 -13.06
N GLN A 351 38.86 -1.43 -12.13
CA GLN A 351 37.86 -2.50 -12.20
C GLN A 351 36.47 -1.96 -12.59
N GLY A 352 36.37 -0.67 -12.94
CA GLY A 352 35.12 0.01 -13.28
C GLY A 352 34.22 0.33 -12.08
N ARG A 353 34.68 0.07 -10.85
CA ARG A 353 33.93 0.36 -9.62
C ARG A 353 33.91 1.86 -9.39
N MET A 354 32.74 2.37 -9.01
CA MET A 354 32.51 3.79 -8.77
C MET A 354 32.82 4.15 -7.32
N ASP A 355 33.46 5.30 -7.11
CA ASP A 355 33.70 5.91 -5.80
C ASP A 355 32.49 6.75 -5.36
N ILE A 356 31.94 6.46 -4.18
CA ILE A 356 30.74 7.11 -3.63
C ILE A 356 31.04 7.96 -2.37
N SER A 357 32.29 8.37 -2.16
CA SER A 357 32.71 9.14 -0.97
C SER A 357 31.95 10.47 -0.80
N SER A 358 31.55 11.12 -1.90
CA SER A 358 30.71 12.32 -1.91
C SER A 358 29.31 12.07 -1.34
N ALA A 359 28.71 10.93 -1.67
CA ALA A 359 27.43 10.49 -1.11
C ALA A 359 27.53 10.23 0.41
N ALA A 360 28.62 9.59 0.82
CA ALA A 360 28.86 9.27 2.23
C ALA A 360 28.96 10.56 3.08
N ALA A 361 29.79 11.51 2.65
CA ALA A 361 29.95 12.83 3.26
C ALA A 361 28.67 13.70 3.24
N TYR A 362 27.76 13.49 2.27
CA TYR A 362 26.46 14.13 2.25
C TYR A 362 25.58 13.66 3.42
N TRP A 363 25.53 12.34 3.63
CA TRP A 363 24.75 11.74 4.71
C TRP A 363 25.32 11.98 6.11
N GLU A 364 26.63 12.24 6.25
CA GLU A 364 27.20 12.76 7.49
C GLU A 364 26.58 14.11 7.88
N GLN A 365 26.39 15.00 6.90
CA GLN A 365 25.89 16.37 7.10
C GLN A 365 24.37 16.42 7.23
N LYS A 366 23.65 15.60 6.46
CA LYS A 366 22.18 15.52 6.45
C LYS A 366 21.68 14.10 6.78
N PRO A 367 22.02 13.54 7.95
CA PRO A 367 21.71 12.15 8.31
C PRO A 367 20.21 11.89 8.46
N TYR A 368 19.39 12.94 8.50
CA TYR A 368 17.93 12.84 8.54
C TYR A 368 17.31 12.61 7.15
N ARG A 369 17.95 13.01 6.04
CA ARG A 369 17.38 12.85 4.68
C ARG A 369 17.44 11.42 4.10
N ARG A 370 18.07 10.49 4.81
CA ARG A 370 18.29 9.11 4.35
C ARG A 370 16.99 8.33 4.20
N SER A 371 16.86 7.58 3.12
CA SER A 371 15.71 6.69 2.86
C SER A 371 16.02 5.21 3.10
N THR A 372 17.28 4.84 3.35
CA THR A 372 17.71 3.46 3.63
C THR A 372 18.49 3.39 4.94
N PHE A 373 18.25 2.35 5.72
CA PHE A 373 18.87 2.13 7.04
C PHE A 373 19.45 0.72 7.12
N VAL A 374 20.59 0.57 7.80
CA VAL A 374 21.25 -0.74 7.98
C VAL A 374 21.44 -0.95 9.47
N LEU A 375 20.69 -1.87 10.08
CA LEU A 375 20.77 -2.12 11.52
C LEU A 375 21.45 -3.46 11.82
N SER A 376 22.20 -3.51 12.92
CA SER A 376 22.72 -4.75 13.49
C SER A 376 21.56 -5.67 13.89
N THR A 377 21.52 -6.90 13.38
CA THR A 377 20.51 -7.88 13.79
C THR A 377 20.59 -8.23 15.28
N ALA A 378 21.76 -8.08 15.90
CA ALA A 378 21.97 -8.39 17.31
C ALA A 378 21.50 -7.28 18.26
N THR A 379 21.61 -6.00 17.86
CA THR A 379 21.42 -4.85 18.78
C THR A 379 20.37 -3.84 18.35
N GLY A 380 19.93 -3.84 17.09
CA GLY A 380 19.03 -2.80 16.55
C GLY A 380 19.66 -1.42 16.40
N GLN A 381 20.95 -1.29 16.69
CA GLN A 381 21.72 -0.08 16.43
C GLN A 381 22.06 0.01 14.94
N GLU A 382 22.05 1.22 14.42
CA GLU A 382 22.47 1.50 13.05
C GLU A 382 23.97 1.22 12.87
N VAL A 383 24.31 0.55 11.78
CA VAL A 383 25.68 0.23 11.40
C VAL A 383 26.21 1.39 10.58
N THR A 384 27.18 2.09 11.15
CA THR A 384 27.92 3.17 10.51
C THR A 384 29.29 2.68 10.07
N PHE A 385 29.92 3.44 9.18
CA PHE A 385 31.19 3.15 8.56
C PHE A 385 32.12 4.37 8.65
N ASP A 386 33.36 4.24 8.19
CA ASP A 386 34.29 5.34 7.94
C ASP A 386 34.81 5.13 6.51
N ILE A 387 33.95 5.47 5.55
CA ILE A 387 34.10 5.23 4.11
C ILE A 387 35.13 6.21 3.53
N ASN A 388 35.14 7.43 4.05
CA ASN A 388 35.97 8.52 3.57
C ASN A 388 37.27 8.74 4.39
N GLY A 389 37.37 8.18 5.60
CA GLY A 389 38.57 8.22 6.44
C GLY A 389 38.70 9.45 7.34
N ASN A 390 37.61 10.20 7.57
CA ASN A 390 37.59 11.39 8.42
C ASN A 390 37.30 11.08 9.91
N GLY A 391 36.90 9.84 10.24
CA GLY A 391 36.55 9.41 11.60
C GLY A 391 35.13 9.75 12.08
N ASN A 392 34.27 10.28 11.20
CA ASN A 392 32.85 10.47 11.41
C ASN A 392 32.06 9.21 10.99
N PRO A 393 30.81 9.04 11.46
CA PRO A 393 29.96 7.95 11.03
C PRO A 393 29.34 8.18 9.64
N ASP A 394 29.89 7.53 8.63
CA ASP A 394 29.26 7.38 7.31
C ASP A 394 28.09 6.38 7.37
N TYR A 395 27.04 6.63 6.59
CA TYR A 395 25.86 5.78 6.47
C TYR A 395 25.81 5.04 5.13
N VAL A 396 24.75 4.25 4.91
CA VAL A 396 24.51 3.60 3.61
C VAL A 396 24.38 4.66 2.49
N PRO A 397 25.22 4.63 1.44
CA PRO A 397 25.38 5.75 0.50
C PRO A 397 24.41 5.67 -0.68
N PHE A 398 23.11 5.55 -0.39
CA PHE A 398 22.06 5.44 -1.40
C PHE A 398 21.07 6.61 -1.31
N PHE A 399 20.81 7.23 -2.45
CA PHE A 399 19.90 8.35 -2.59
C PHE A 399 18.48 7.88 -2.78
N TRP A 400 17.54 8.72 -2.33
CA TRP A 400 16.23 8.70 -2.94
C TRP A 400 16.26 9.52 -4.24
N TRP A 401 15.52 9.05 -5.25
CA TRP A 401 15.41 9.72 -6.54
C TRP A 401 14.01 9.49 -7.12
N GLY A 402 13.48 10.53 -7.77
CA GLY A 402 12.36 10.43 -8.70
C GLY A 402 11.03 11.01 -8.24
N THR A 403 10.02 10.84 -9.10
CA THR A 403 8.64 11.26 -8.88
C THR A 403 8.00 10.59 -7.66
N ARG A 404 6.76 10.97 -7.31
CA ARG A 404 5.96 10.53 -6.15
C ARG A 404 6.11 9.05 -5.73
N SER A 405 6.35 8.12 -6.67
CA SER A 405 6.54 6.69 -6.39
C SER A 405 8.00 6.25 -6.12
N GLY A 406 8.99 6.92 -6.73
CA GLY A 406 10.43 6.79 -6.47
C GLY A 406 11.11 5.40 -6.58
N MET A 407 12.43 5.35 -6.39
CA MET A 407 13.24 4.11 -6.44
C MET A 407 13.12 3.16 -5.21
N ARG A 408 12.04 3.23 -4.42
CA ARG A 408 12.00 2.75 -3.01
C ARG A 408 11.81 1.22 -2.80
N TYR A 409 12.09 0.41 -3.83
CA TYR A 409 11.96 -1.05 -3.75
C TYR A 409 13.07 -1.67 -2.86
N PRO A 410 12.81 -2.79 -2.12
CA PRO A 410 13.82 -3.42 -1.27
C PRO A 410 15.01 -3.98 -2.05
N PRO A 411 16.21 -4.02 -1.44
CA PRO A 411 17.38 -4.56 -2.09
C PRO A 411 17.26 -6.05 -2.42
N VAL A 412 17.87 -6.44 -3.54
CA VAL A 412 18.08 -7.86 -3.88
C VAL A 412 19.50 -8.29 -3.51
N VAL A 413 19.67 -9.49 -2.94
CA VAL A 413 21.00 -10.06 -2.71
C VAL A 413 21.38 -10.93 -3.90
N GLY A 414 22.42 -10.53 -4.63
CA GLY A 414 22.92 -11.26 -5.81
C GLY A 414 23.65 -12.55 -5.44
N GLY A 415 23.82 -13.44 -6.42
CA GLY A 415 24.59 -14.68 -6.25
C GLY A 415 26.07 -14.48 -5.92
N ASP A 416 26.60 -13.27 -6.13
CA ASP A 416 27.95 -12.84 -5.74
C ASP A 416 28.03 -12.31 -4.29
N GLY A 417 26.92 -12.27 -3.57
CA GLY A 417 26.85 -11.83 -2.17
C GLY A 417 26.86 -10.31 -1.98
N LEU A 418 26.72 -9.52 -3.04
CA LEU A 418 26.42 -8.09 -2.91
C LEU A 418 24.90 -7.88 -2.79
N PHE A 419 24.49 -6.79 -2.14
CA PHE A 419 23.10 -6.35 -2.22
C PHE A 419 22.98 -5.16 -3.18
N TYR A 420 21.92 -5.18 -3.97
CA TYR A 420 21.70 -4.32 -5.12
C TYR A 420 20.47 -3.45 -4.92
N LEU A 421 20.57 -2.16 -5.28
CA LEU A 421 19.44 -1.23 -5.36
C LEU A 421 19.42 -0.47 -6.70
N ALA A 422 18.25 0.00 -7.09
CA ALA A 422 18.06 1.01 -8.14
C ALA A 422 18.64 2.35 -7.68
N GLN A 423 19.53 2.97 -8.46
CA GLN A 423 20.21 4.23 -8.11
C GLN A 423 20.59 5.09 -9.32
N THR A 424 20.80 6.39 -9.07
CA THR A 424 21.23 7.43 -10.02
C THR A 424 22.65 7.88 -9.70
N TYR A 425 23.56 7.85 -10.67
CA TYR A 425 24.96 8.21 -10.45
C TYR A 425 25.62 9.05 -11.55
N GLU A 426 24.92 9.32 -12.65
CA GLU A 426 25.44 10.08 -13.79
C GLU A 426 24.36 11.02 -14.34
N VAL A 427 24.74 12.28 -14.58
CA VAL A 427 23.93 13.29 -15.27
C VAL A 427 24.46 13.46 -16.68
N ASN A 428 23.61 13.31 -17.69
CA ASN A 428 23.98 13.53 -19.10
C ASN A 428 23.25 14.73 -19.72
N GLY A 429 23.82 15.94 -19.56
CA GLY A 429 23.72 17.10 -20.48
C GLY A 429 22.36 17.77 -20.74
N HIS A 430 21.26 17.02 -20.84
CA HIS A 430 19.90 17.46 -21.16
C HIS A 430 18.89 16.53 -20.49
N TYR A 431 18.38 16.89 -19.31
CA TYR A 431 17.20 16.30 -18.62
C TYR A 431 17.06 14.76 -18.59
N SER A 432 18.13 14.01 -18.90
CA SER A 432 18.12 12.57 -19.11
C SER A 432 19.20 11.95 -18.24
N LEU A 433 18.83 11.83 -16.96
CA LEU A 433 19.59 11.11 -15.96
C LEU A 433 19.72 9.64 -16.37
N ARG A 434 20.78 8.99 -15.88
CA ARG A 434 21.04 7.58 -16.16
C ARG A 434 21.09 6.79 -14.86
N GLY A 435 20.18 5.83 -14.76
CA GLY A 435 20.07 4.93 -13.61
C GLY A 435 20.55 3.53 -13.93
N GLN A 436 20.87 2.78 -12.87
CA GLN A 436 21.21 1.36 -12.93
C GLN A 436 20.80 0.65 -11.63
N VAL A 437 20.63 -0.67 -11.72
CA VAL A 437 20.67 -1.54 -10.53
C VAL A 437 22.13 -1.79 -10.18
N ALA A 438 22.51 -1.41 -8.95
CA ALA A 438 23.90 -1.24 -8.54
C ALA A 438 24.19 -1.94 -7.20
N GLY A 439 25.29 -2.71 -7.15
CA GLY A 439 25.65 -3.54 -6.00
C GLY A 439 26.69 -2.87 -5.11
N TRP A 440 26.41 -2.66 -3.83
CA TRP A 440 27.37 -2.02 -2.92
C TRP A 440 28.28 -3.03 -2.21
N TYR A 441 29.58 -2.76 -2.22
CA TYR A 441 30.55 -3.46 -1.38
C TYR A 441 30.46 -2.90 0.05
N MET A 442 29.48 -3.39 0.82
CA MET A 442 29.11 -2.89 2.15
C MET A 442 30.31 -2.56 3.03
N GLY A 443 30.35 -1.31 3.51
CA GLY A 443 31.42 -0.77 4.35
C GLY A 443 32.67 -0.31 3.59
N THR A 444 32.57 -0.12 2.28
CA THR A 444 33.62 0.50 1.46
C THR A 444 33.04 1.60 0.58
N LYS A 445 33.90 2.47 0.03
CA LYS A 445 33.49 3.51 -0.93
C LYS A 445 33.17 3.01 -2.33
N TRP A 446 33.22 1.69 -2.56
CA TRP A 446 33.12 1.11 -3.89
C TRP A 446 31.73 0.58 -4.19
N LEU A 447 31.27 0.85 -5.41
CA LEU A 447 30.04 0.33 -5.94
C LEU A 447 30.25 -0.37 -7.29
N LYS A 448 29.56 -1.49 -7.48
CA LYS A 448 29.52 -2.30 -8.70
C LYS A 448 28.32 -1.88 -9.55
N THR A 449 28.58 -1.06 -10.56
CA THR A 449 27.63 -0.73 -11.63
C THR A 449 27.38 -1.91 -12.55
N SER A 450 26.18 -2.00 -13.13
CA SER A 450 25.89 -2.95 -14.21
C SER A 450 26.31 -2.36 -15.57
N SER A 451 26.10 -3.10 -16.65
CA SER A 451 26.11 -2.55 -18.03
C SER A 451 24.69 -2.16 -18.51
N ALA A 452 23.67 -2.53 -17.74
CA ALA A 452 22.26 -2.37 -18.05
C ALA A 452 21.78 -0.99 -17.60
N TRP A 453 21.80 -0.05 -18.52
CA TRP A 453 21.33 1.32 -18.31
C TRP A 453 19.82 1.44 -18.47
N THR A 454 19.17 2.13 -17.53
CA THR A 454 17.77 2.54 -17.62
C THR A 454 17.68 4.06 -17.84
N GLN A 455 16.93 4.48 -18.85
CA GLN A 455 16.51 5.88 -19.03
C GLN A 455 15.30 6.17 -18.14
N ALA A 456 15.08 7.44 -17.82
CA ALA A 456 14.03 7.91 -16.92
C ALA A 456 14.03 7.12 -15.60
N ASN A 457 15.10 7.34 -14.85
CA ASN A 457 15.42 6.75 -13.57
C ASN A 457 14.85 7.56 -12.38
N ASP A 458 14.22 8.69 -12.66
CA ASP A 458 13.22 9.35 -11.81
C ASP A 458 11.95 8.48 -11.57
N GLU A 459 12.00 7.20 -11.94
CA GLU A 459 10.90 6.26 -11.93
C GLU A 459 11.09 5.09 -10.97
N PRO A 460 9.99 4.54 -10.43
CA PRO A 460 10.01 3.26 -9.73
C PRO A 460 10.49 2.09 -10.60
N MET A 461 11.33 1.26 -10.00
CA MET A 461 11.83 0.02 -10.58
C MET A 461 11.72 -1.13 -9.58
N GLY A 462 11.06 -2.22 -9.96
CA GLY A 462 11.04 -3.48 -9.23
C GLY A 462 12.14 -4.41 -9.73
N TYR A 463 12.80 -5.14 -8.83
CA TYR A 463 13.92 -6.03 -9.21
C TYR A 463 14.04 -7.29 -8.34
N SER A 464 14.68 -8.32 -8.89
CA SER A 464 14.86 -9.64 -8.28
C SER A 464 16.14 -10.30 -8.78
N ALA A 465 16.43 -11.51 -8.30
CA ALA A 465 17.55 -12.30 -8.79
C ALA A 465 17.24 -13.80 -8.83
N GLY A 466 17.95 -14.46 -9.73
CA GLY A 466 17.96 -15.89 -9.93
C GLY A 466 19.39 -16.30 -10.25
N GLY A 467 20.00 -17.17 -9.44
CA GLY A 467 21.39 -17.59 -9.64
C GLY A 467 22.36 -16.39 -9.69
N ASN A 468 22.99 -16.17 -10.84
CA ASN A 468 23.89 -15.04 -11.10
C ASN A 468 23.22 -13.94 -11.97
N VAL A 469 21.92 -14.01 -12.19
CA VAL A 469 21.15 -13.04 -12.99
C VAL A 469 20.31 -12.16 -12.06
N VAL A 470 20.40 -10.84 -12.25
CA VAL A 470 19.49 -9.85 -11.65
C VAL A 470 18.49 -9.41 -12.71
N TYR A 471 17.20 -9.45 -12.39
CA TYR A 471 16.10 -9.02 -13.24
C TYR A 471 15.60 -7.66 -12.78
N TRP A 472 15.17 -6.80 -13.73
CA TRP A 472 14.58 -5.51 -13.41
C TRP A 472 13.36 -5.21 -14.31
N ASN A 473 12.50 -4.34 -13.82
CA ASN A 473 11.29 -3.88 -14.46
C ASN A 473 11.04 -2.42 -14.04
N LEU A 474 11.19 -1.50 -14.99
CA LEU A 474 10.85 -0.08 -14.84
C LEU A 474 9.34 0.11 -15.07
N CYS A 475 8.74 1.10 -14.42
CA CYS A 475 7.31 1.37 -14.58
C CYS A 475 6.92 1.97 -15.93
N CYS A 476 5.62 2.26 -16.10
CA CYS A 476 5.00 2.77 -17.33
C CYS A 476 5.32 1.92 -18.58
N ASP A 477 5.56 0.62 -18.36
CA ASP A 477 5.92 -0.36 -19.38
C ASP A 477 7.15 0.04 -20.22
N ARG A 478 8.01 0.92 -19.67
CA ARG A 478 9.14 1.55 -20.37
C ARG A 478 10.24 0.57 -20.71
N THR A 479 10.86 -0.07 -19.72
CA THR A 479 11.92 -1.07 -19.97
C THR A 479 11.88 -2.20 -18.95
N GLY A 480 12.26 -3.40 -19.37
CA GLY A 480 12.44 -4.54 -18.48
C GLY A 480 13.44 -5.52 -19.08
N GLY A 481 14.16 -6.24 -18.23
CA GLY A 481 15.28 -7.06 -18.67
C GLY A 481 15.99 -7.79 -17.53
N ALA A 482 17.18 -8.31 -17.83
CA ALA A 482 18.04 -8.96 -16.86
C ALA A 482 19.53 -8.84 -17.21
N PHE A 483 20.40 -8.85 -16.20
CA PHE A 483 21.86 -8.82 -16.38
C PHE A 483 22.57 -9.85 -15.50
N ASP A 484 23.65 -10.41 -16.01
CA ASP A 484 24.52 -11.34 -15.30
C ASP A 484 25.55 -10.57 -14.47
N VAL A 485 25.54 -10.79 -13.16
CA VAL A 485 26.45 -10.10 -12.21
C VAL A 485 27.91 -10.54 -12.38
N THR A 486 28.18 -11.67 -13.04
CA THR A 486 29.54 -12.22 -13.22
C THR A 486 30.19 -11.77 -14.52
N THR A 487 29.43 -11.72 -15.61
CA THR A 487 29.93 -11.35 -16.95
C THR A 487 29.63 -9.91 -17.34
N GLY A 488 28.66 -9.26 -16.68
CA GLY A 488 28.12 -7.98 -17.10
C GLY A 488 27.30 -8.05 -18.39
N GLN A 489 26.93 -9.24 -18.87
CA GLN A 489 26.04 -9.37 -20.03
C GLN A 489 24.62 -8.95 -19.64
N ALA A 490 23.98 -8.09 -20.44
CA ALA A 490 22.60 -7.65 -20.25
C ALA A 490 21.69 -8.10 -21.41
N TRP A 491 20.41 -8.29 -21.09
CA TRP A 491 19.33 -8.63 -22.02
C TRP A 491 18.11 -7.76 -21.73
N ASN A 492 17.61 -7.05 -22.74
CA ASN A 492 16.32 -6.36 -22.67
C ASN A 492 15.22 -7.28 -23.18
N TYR A 493 14.08 -7.32 -22.50
CA TYR A 493 12.91 -8.12 -22.87
C TYR A 493 11.86 -7.28 -23.59
N TYR A 494 11.73 -6.00 -23.20
CA TYR A 494 10.94 -4.97 -23.87
C TYR A 494 11.55 -3.59 -23.60
N SER A 495 11.27 -2.64 -24.49
CA SER A 495 11.78 -1.27 -24.46
C SER A 495 10.83 -0.33 -25.21
N TYR A 496 9.83 0.19 -24.50
CA TYR A 496 8.78 1.09 -25.00
C TYR A 496 7.92 0.46 -26.12
N ASP A 497 7.77 -0.86 -26.09
CA ASP A 497 7.09 -1.68 -27.11
C ASP A 497 6.27 -2.85 -26.52
N LEU A 498 6.00 -2.86 -25.22
CA LEU A 498 5.34 -4.00 -24.56
C LEU A 498 3.92 -4.25 -25.09
N ASP A 499 3.19 -3.22 -25.51
CA ASP A 499 1.87 -3.34 -26.11
C ASP A 499 1.90 -4.02 -27.48
N HIS A 500 2.94 -3.79 -28.28
CA HIS A 500 3.19 -4.52 -29.53
C HIS A 500 3.52 -6.00 -29.25
N LEU A 501 4.27 -6.29 -28.19
CA LEU A 501 4.66 -7.65 -27.80
C LEU A 501 3.50 -8.44 -27.15
N VAL A 502 2.57 -7.75 -26.47
CA VAL A 502 1.54 -8.33 -25.58
C VAL A 502 0.19 -7.64 -25.77
N GLY A 503 -0.30 -7.55 -27.01
CA GLY A 503 -1.49 -6.79 -27.40
C GLY A 503 -2.71 -6.90 -26.48
N GLY A 504 -3.12 -5.78 -25.87
CA GLY A 504 -4.31 -5.72 -25.02
C GLY A 504 -4.11 -6.21 -23.57
N TYR A 505 -2.88 -6.45 -23.13
CA TYR A 505 -2.57 -6.69 -21.70
C TYR A 505 -3.08 -5.59 -20.75
N ASN A 506 -3.17 -4.36 -21.27
CA ASN A 506 -3.59 -3.15 -20.58
C ASN A 506 -5.07 -2.77 -20.87
N VAL A 507 -5.84 -3.60 -21.57
CA VAL A 507 -7.23 -3.32 -21.98
C VAL A 507 -8.25 -4.03 -21.06
N ARG A 508 -9.32 -3.33 -20.67
CA ARG A 508 -10.50 -3.96 -20.04
C ARG A 508 -11.63 -4.16 -21.04
N THR A 509 -12.28 -5.31 -20.97
CA THR A 509 -13.58 -5.58 -21.59
C THR A 509 -14.71 -4.75 -20.98
N THR A 510 -15.29 -3.86 -21.80
CA THR A 510 -16.64 -3.27 -21.75
C THR A 510 -17.22 -2.75 -20.41
N GLY A 511 -17.36 -1.43 -20.34
CA GLY A 511 -18.37 -0.70 -19.56
C GLY A 511 -18.77 0.54 -20.36
N ILE A 512 -20.05 0.94 -20.35
CA ILE A 512 -20.59 1.95 -21.28
C ILE A 512 -19.90 3.31 -21.05
N PHE A 513 -19.25 3.83 -22.09
CA PHE A 513 -19.06 5.26 -22.29
C PHE A 513 -19.78 5.59 -23.59
N GLU A 514 -20.56 6.65 -23.59
CA GLU A 514 -21.44 7.03 -24.70
C GLU A 514 -20.65 7.44 -25.94
N SER A 515 -21.34 7.55 -27.09
CA SER A 515 -20.77 7.97 -28.39
C SER A 515 -20.13 9.37 -28.37
N ASN A 516 -20.32 10.12 -27.30
CA ASN A 516 -19.89 11.51 -27.13
C ASN A 516 -18.72 11.65 -26.13
N ALA A 517 -18.23 10.53 -25.55
CA ALA A 517 -17.02 10.54 -24.74
C ALA A 517 -15.79 10.76 -25.63
N VAL A 518 -15.06 11.85 -25.40
CA VAL A 518 -13.80 12.16 -26.08
C VAL A 518 -12.82 10.99 -25.88
N GLN A 519 -12.14 10.58 -26.95
CA GLN A 519 -11.28 9.40 -26.97
C GLN A 519 -10.19 9.48 -25.89
N VAL A 520 -10.11 8.47 -25.02
CA VAL A 520 -9.00 8.27 -24.07
C VAL A 520 -7.80 7.62 -24.78
N PHE A 521 -7.45 8.18 -25.95
CA PHE A 521 -6.39 7.78 -26.89
C PHE A 521 -6.50 6.36 -27.52
N GLY A 522 -6.60 6.21 -28.84
CA GLY A 522 -6.78 7.22 -29.89
C GLY A 522 -6.69 6.60 -31.30
N ASN A 523 -7.09 7.37 -32.32
CA ASN A 523 -6.55 7.27 -33.68
C ASN A 523 -7.03 8.45 -34.55
N SER A 524 -6.12 9.35 -34.92
CA SER A 524 -6.06 9.81 -36.31
C SER A 524 -4.63 10.18 -36.73
N GLN A 525 -3.90 9.17 -37.22
CA GLN A 525 -2.82 9.32 -38.20
C GLN A 525 -1.48 9.93 -37.71
N THR A 526 -0.42 9.12 -37.89
CA THR A 526 1.01 9.49 -38.04
C THR A 526 1.83 10.02 -36.85
N ASN A 527 2.77 9.16 -36.43
CA ASN A 527 4.15 9.41 -35.98
C ASN A 527 4.50 10.10 -34.63
N SER A 528 5.20 9.27 -33.83
CA SER A 528 6.37 9.53 -32.97
C SER A 528 6.17 10.13 -31.58
N GLY A 529 6.50 9.30 -30.57
CA GLY A 529 6.63 9.65 -29.16
C GLY A 529 5.66 8.85 -28.28
N TRP A 530 6.15 7.88 -27.51
CA TRP A 530 5.41 7.21 -26.43
C TRP A 530 4.17 6.38 -26.83
N ASN A 531 4.25 5.68 -27.97
CA ASN A 531 3.14 4.85 -28.46
C ASN A 531 2.81 3.65 -27.55
N GLY A 532 1.59 3.65 -27.05
CA GLY A 532 0.76 2.47 -26.80
C GLY A 532 -0.71 2.91 -26.76
N GLN A 533 -1.67 2.02 -27.04
CA GLN A 533 -3.10 2.37 -26.81
C GLN A 533 -3.32 2.57 -25.30
N ALA A 534 -3.56 3.82 -24.89
CA ALA A 534 -3.55 4.19 -23.48
C ALA A 534 -4.81 3.72 -22.73
N ALA A 535 -4.62 3.38 -21.44
CA ALA A 535 -5.66 3.19 -20.42
C ALA A 535 -6.88 2.31 -20.79
N GLY A 536 -6.80 1.01 -20.48
CA GLY A 536 -8.00 0.17 -20.35
C GLY A 536 -8.89 0.58 -19.18
N ARG A 537 -10.22 0.40 -19.33
CA ARG A 537 -11.28 0.87 -18.42
C ARG A 537 -11.33 0.20 -17.02
N ASN A 538 -10.21 -0.25 -16.45
CA ASN A 538 -10.13 -0.75 -15.05
C ASN A 538 -8.82 -0.48 -14.29
N GLY A 539 -8.01 0.48 -14.70
CA GLY A 539 -6.95 1.01 -13.85
C GLY A 539 -6.14 2.13 -14.52
N VAL A 540 -5.70 3.13 -13.76
CA VAL A 540 -4.50 3.03 -12.89
C VAL A 540 -3.31 2.24 -13.50
N TYR A 541 -3.21 2.16 -14.83
CA TYR A 541 -2.26 1.29 -15.53
C TYR A 541 -1.61 1.97 -16.73
N GLY A 542 -0.32 1.69 -16.92
CA GLY A 542 0.52 2.28 -17.97
C GLY A 542 1.30 3.52 -17.54
N TYR A 543 1.13 4.02 -16.29
CA TYR A 543 1.80 5.23 -15.82
C TYR A 543 2.03 5.26 -14.30
N HIS A 544 3.32 5.34 -13.93
CA HIS A 544 4.02 5.44 -12.64
C HIS A 544 3.56 4.44 -11.55
N GLY A 545 4.48 4.06 -10.66
CA GLY A 545 4.18 3.20 -9.50
C GLY A 545 4.31 1.68 -9.67
N ASP A 546 4.53 1.14 -10.88
CA ASP A 546 4.71 -0.31 -11.12
C ASP A 546 6.06 -0.85 -10.59
N GLN A 547 6.21 -0.93 -9.27
CA GLN A 547 7.36 -1.53 -8.57
C GLN A 547 7.31 -3.07 -8.54
N ASN A 548 6.87 -3.73 -9.62
CA ASN A 548 6.76 -5.20 -9.65
C ASN A 548 7.99 -5.86 -10.28
N PRO A 549 8.70 -6.77 -9.58
CA PRO A 549 9.88 -7.42 -10.12
C PRO A 549 9.52 -8.60 -11.05
N PRO A 550 10.35 -8.91 -12.06
CA PRO A 550 10.25 -10.18 -12.77
C PRO A 550 10.58 -11.35 -11.82
N VAL A 551 9.87 -12.47 -11.91
CA VAL A 551 10.02 -13.64 -11.01
C VAL A 551 10.49 -14.86 -11.81
N PRO A 552 11.76 -15.31 -11.65
CA PRO A 552 12.24 -16.51 -12.31
C PRO A 552 11.67 -17.77 -11.62
N TYR A 553 11.09 -18.68 -12.41
CA TYR A 553 10.57 -19.96 -11.93
C TYR A 553 10.46 -20.98 -13.07
N ARG A 554 11.03 -22.18 -12.91
CA ARG A 554 10.89 -23.32 -13.85
C ARG A 554 11.17 -22.95 -15.33
N GLY A 555 12.26 -22.23 -15.58
CA GLY A 555 12.69 -21.86 -16.94
C GLY A 555 11.91 -20.71 -17.58
N ARG A 556 11.08 -20.01 -16.82
CA ARG A 556 10.33 -18.81 -17.24
C ARG A 556 10.55 -17.66 -16.29
N VAL A 557 10.26 -16.46 -16.78
CA VAL A 557 10.16 -15.25 -15.96
C VAL A 557 8.71 -14.78 -15.98
N TYR A 558 8.12 -14.57 -14.82
CA TYR A 558 6.73 -14.11 -14.67
C TYR A 558 6.71 -12.70 -14.11
N MET A 559 5.86 -11.84 -14.64
CA MET A 559 5.62 -10.50 -14.12
C MET A 559 4.14 -10.17 -14.27
N HIS A 560 3.59 -9.33 -13.40
CA HIS A 560 2.32 -8.67 -13.71
C HIS A 560 2.59 -7.25 -14.22
N ARG A 561 1.83 -6.84 -15.24
CA ARG A 561 1.88 -5.51 -15.85
C ARG A 561 0.45 -5.03 -15.98
N GLY A 562 0.12 -3.99 -15.21
CA GLY A 562 -1.26 -3.69 -14.84
C GLY A 562 -2.02 -4.92 -14.35
N ASN A 563 -3.22 -5.13 -14.90
CA ASN A 563 -4.08 -6.28 -14.60
C ASN A 563 -3.69 -7.61 -15.28
N SER A 564 -2.57 -7.66 -16.02
CA SER A 564 -2.17 -8.87 -16.76
C SER A 564 -1.03 -9.62 -16.10
N ILE A 565 -1.13 -10.95 -16.04
CA ILE A 565 0.02 -11.84 -15.79
C ILE A 565 0.65 -12.20 -17.13
N ILE A 566 1.96 -11.99 -17.25
CA ILE A 566 2.75 -12.27 -18.47
C ILE A 566 3.84 -13.26 -18.11
N ALA A 567 3.92 -14.36 -18.87
CA ALA A 567 4.99 -15.35 -18.79
C ALA A 567 5.95 -15.17 -19.97
N TRP A 568 7.24 -15.10 -19.67
CA TRP A 568 8.33 -14.92 -20.62
C TRP A 568 9.22 -16.16 -20.68
N SER A 569 9.66 -16.54 -21.87
CA SER A 569 10.57 -17.68 -22.07
C SER A 569 11.47 -17.49 -23.29
N PRO A 570 12.57 -18.27 -23.41
CA PRO A 570 13.45 -18.20 -24.58
C PRO A 570 12.78 -18.62 -25.90
N THR A 571 11.69 -19.41 -25.83
CA THR A 571 10.94 -19.88 -27.01
C THR A 571 9.80 -18.96 -27.43
N GLY A 572 9.27 -18.16 -26.49
CA GLY A 572 8.09 -17.32 -26.73
C GLY A 572 6.84 -18.12 -27.11
N GLY A 573 5.89 -17.44 -27.75
CA GLY A 573 4.62 -17.99 -28.24
C GLY A 573 3.46 -16.99 -28.27
N SER A 574 3.57 -15.88 -27.54
CA SER A 574 2.62 -14.74 -27.48
C SER A 574 1.14 -15.12 -27.38
N ARG A 575 0.81 -16.21 -26.68
CA ARG A 575 -0.58 -16.69 -26.58
C ARG A 575 -1.39 -15.83 -25.61
N GLN A 576 -2.26 -14.97 -26.15
CA GLN A 576 -3.33 -14.33 -25.39
C GLN A 576 -4.30 -15.38 -24.86
N LEU A 577 -4.60 -15.31 -23.56
CA LEU A 577 -5.63 -16.10 -22.91
C LEU A 577 -6.87 -15.23 -22.66
N SER A 578 -8.05 -15.87 -22.58
CA SER A 578 -9.28 -15.17 -22.22
C SER A 578 -9.17 -14.53 -20.83
N SER A 579 -9.77 -13.35 -20.67
CA SER A 579 -9.73 -12.61 -19.41
C SER A 579 -10.39 -13.39 -18.27
N LEU A 580 -10.03 -13.04 -17.04
CA LEU A 580 -10.57 -13.62 -15.83
C LEU A 580 -11.62 -12.70 -15.21
N PRO A 581 -12.92 -12.98 -15.41
CA PRO A 581 -13.98 -12.11 -14.91
C PRO A 581 -14.01 -12.06 -13.39
N ILE A 582 -14.48 -10.93 -12.86
CA ILE A 582 -14.74 -10.75 -11.43
C ILE A 582 -15.81 -11.76 -10.98
N GLN A 583 -15.45 -12.62 -10.02
CA GLN A 583 -16.43 -13.48 -9.35
C GLN A 583 -17.13 -12.67 -8.24
N LYS A 584 -18.34 -12.19 -8.54
CA LYS A 584 -19.17 -11.51 -7.52
C LYS A 584 -19.51 -12.48 -6.39
N ARG A 585 -19.35 -12.03 -5.15
CA ARG A 585 -19.69 -12.77 -3.93
C ARG A 585 -20.66 -11.98 -3.06
N SER A 586 -21.55 -12.67 -2.35
CA SER A 586 -22.38 -12.08 -1.30
C SER A 586 -21.51 -11.81 -0.06
N LEU A 587 -21.38 -10.53 0.29
CA LEU A 587 -20.74 -10.09 1.52
C LEU A 587 -21.47 -10.64 2.74
N GLN A 588 -20.72 -11.04 3.77
CA GLN A 588 -21.30 -11.44 5.04
C GLN A 588 -21.60 -10.19 5.91
N PRO A 589 -22.69 -10.19 6.69
CA PRO A 589 -22.91 -9.16 7.71
C PRO A 589 -21.75 -9.10 8.70
N LEU A 590 -21.33 -7.89 9.06
CA LEU A 590 -20.35 -7.64 10.12
C LEU A 590 -21.09 -6.99 11.29
N ALA A 591 -21.47 -7.77 12.30
CA ALA A 591 -22.13 -7.24 13.49
C ALA A 591 -21.13 -6.41 14.31
N VAL A 592 -21.39 -5.12 14.51
CA VAL A 592 -20.48 -4.22 15.23
C VAL A 592 -21.10 -3.69 16.52
N SER A 593 -20.28 -3.63 17.59
CA SER A 593 -20.70 -3.05 18.87
C SER A 593 -20.67 -1.53 18.82
N ALA A 594 -21.84 -0.90 18.94
CA ALA A 594 -21.96 0.55 19.12
C ALA A 594 -21.19 1.07 20.36
N THR A 595 -20.95 0.24 21.38
CA THR A 595 -20.08 0.61 22.50
C THR A 595 -18.62 0.70 22.05
N ALA A 596 -18.10 -0.32 21.36
CA ALA A 596 -16.73 -0.31 20.85
C ALA A 596 -16.46 0.83 19.85
N LEU A 597 -17.47 1.21 19.06
CA LEU A 597 -17.39 2.38 18.18
C LEU A 597 -17.30 3.71 18.97
N ARG A 598 -18.09 3.87 20.04
CA ARG A 598 -17.99 5.04 20.93
C ARG A 598 -16.67 5.08 21.69
N ASP A 599 -16.13 3.93 22.08
CA ASP A 599 -14.82 3.84 22.74
C ASP A 599 -13.68 4.25 21.78
N LYS A 600 -13.74 3.81 20.51
CA LYS A 600 -12.83 4.31 19.45
C LYS A 600 -12.96 5.82 19.27
N LEU A 601 -14.18 6.34 19.12
CA LEU A 601 -14.42 7.79 18.96
C LEU A 601 -13.90 8.60 20.16
N ALA A 602 -14.13 8.13 21.38
CA ALA A 602 -13.63 8.75 22.60
C ALA A 602 -12.09 8.77 22.67
N SER A 603 -11.43 7.68 22.25
CA SER A 603 -9.96 7.62 22.11
C SER A 603 -9.44 8.72 21.18
N GLU A 604 -9.99 8.82 19.96
CA GLU A 604 -9.48 9.78 18.96
C GLU A 604 -9.74 11.23 19.38
N VAL A 605 -10.89 11.52 19.99
CA VAL A 605 -11.16 12.83 20.59
C VAL A 605 -10.17 13.14 21.72
N GLN A 606 -9.90 12.19 22.63
CA GLN A 606 -8.95 12.38 23.72
C GLN A 606 -7.52 12.69 23.23
N LYS A 607 -7.08 12.10 22.11
CA LYS A 607 -5.78 12.43 21.49
C LYS A 607 -5.68 13.90 21.06
N ILE A 608 -6.76 14.49 20.57
CA ILE A 608 -6.84 15.92 20.22
C ILE A 608 -6.76 16.76 21.50
N LEU A 609 -7.64 16.48 22.48
CA LEU A 609 -7.69 17.22 23.74
C LEU A 609 -6.35 17.19 24.51
N ALA A 610 -5.64 16.06 24.48
CA ALA A 610 -4.35 15.90 25.12
C ALA A 610 -3.19 16.59 24.37
N ALA A 611 -3.36 16.88 23.07
CA ALA A 611 -2.37 17.59 22.27
C ALA A 611 -2.54 19.12 22.33
N GLY A 612 -3.76 19.60 22.61
CA GLY A 612 -4.09 21.02 22.46
C GLY A 612 -4.27 21.40 20.99
N HIS A 613 -4.08 22.69 20.68
CA HIS A 613 -4.13 23.17 19.30
C HIS A 613 -3.20 22.36 18.38
N LEU A 614 -3.73 21.94 17.23
CA LEU A 614 -3.04 21.11 16.26
C LEU A 614 -2.66 21.92 15.03
N ARG A 615 -1.38 21.85 14.62
CA ARG A 615 -0.96 22.42 13.34
C ARG A 615 -1.56 21.64 12.15
N PRO A 616 -1.56 22.18 10.92
CA PRO A 616 -1.95 21.45 9.72
C PRO A 616 -1.11 20.19 9.49
N GLY A 617 -1.65 19.28 8.68
CA GLY A 617 -0.96 18.05 8.26
C GLY A 617 0.23 18.32 7.33
N PHE A 618 1.28 17.51 7.45
CA PHE A 618 2.47 17.54 6.61
C PHE A 618 2.42 16.46 5.52
N GLY A 619 1.86 16.79 4.36
CA GLY A 619 1.86 15.93 3.17
C GLY A 619 1.01 16.50 2.05
N ILE A 620 1.25 16.12 0.79
CA ILE A 620 0.33 16.42 -0.31
C ILE A 620 -0.76 15.37 -0.27
N HIS A 621 -1.85 15.68 0.41
CA HIS A 621 -2.91 14.71 0.64
C HIS A 621 -3.99 14.77 -0.45
N GLY A 622 -4.03 15.77 -1.35
CA GLY A 622 -5.00 15.85 -2.43
C GLY A 622 -4.65 16.82 -3.56
N SER A 623 -4.05 16.31 -4.64
CA SER A 623 -3.92 16.99 -5.93
C SER A 623 -4.91 16.30 -6.87
N PHE A 624 -5.95 17.03 -7.31
CA PHE A 624 -7.04 16.44 -8.10
C PHE A 624 -6.71 16.35 -9.60
N GLY A 625 -5.58 16.92 -10.00
CA GLY A 625 -4.75 16.41 -11.07
C GLY A 625 -3.44 17.21 -11.19
N LEU A 626 -2.83 17.15 -12.37
CA LEU A 626 -1.44 17.60 -12.61
C LEU A 626 -1.27 19.11 -12.91
N VAL A 627 -2.36 19.85 -13.04
CA VAL A 627 -2.33 21.25 -13.45
C VAL A 627 -2.33 22.13 -12.19
N TYR A 628 -1.17 22.68 -11.83
CA TYR A 628 -1.05 23.69 -10.77
C TYR A 628 -1.52 25.07 -11.27
N ARG A 629 -2.83 25.24 -11.50
CA ARG A 629 -3.43 26.57 -11.79
C ARG A 629 -3.81 27.33 -10.51
N TRP A 630 -3.94 26.61 -9.39
CA TRP A 630 -4.41 27.10 -8.09
C TRP A 630 -5.85 27.61 -8.14
N GLU A 631 -6.64 27.09 -9.09
CA GLU A 631 -8.00 27.52 -9.42
C GLU A 631 -9.05 26.61 -8.74
N GLN A 632 -9.95 27.24 -7.96
CA GLN A 632 -11.29 26.72 -7.59
C GLN A 632 -11.40 25.33 -6.90
N GLY A 633 -10.31 24.66 -6.57
CA GLY A 633 -10.33 23.32 -5.95
C GLY A 633 -9.23 22.37 -6.41
N ASP A 634 -8.46 22.73 -7.45
CA ASP A 634 -7.48 21.85 -8.11
C ASP A 634 -6.40 21.28 -7.16
N ASN A 635 -5.98 22.09 -6.18
CA ASN A 635 -4.82 21.84 -5.33
C ASN A 635 -5.12 22.09 -3.84
N LEU A 636 -5.91 21.21 -3.20
CA LEU A 636 -6.11 21.20 -1.75
C LEU A 636 -4.89 20.62 -1.03
N THR A 637 -3.78 21.36 -1.04
CA THR A 637 -2.47 20.88 -0.57
C THR A 637 -2.43 20.64 0.94
N ASP A 638 -2.88 21.61 1.72
CA ASP A 638 -2.82 21.57 3.17
C ASP A 638 -4.14 21.05 3.75
N TYR A 639 -4.05 20.09 4.68
CA TYR A 639 -5.22 19.45 5.29
C TYR A 639 -5.34 19.77 6.78
N PHE A 640 -6.59 19.86 7.25
CA PHE A 640 -6.95 20.24 8.62
C PHE A 640 -6.35 21.60 9.04
N HIS A 641 -6.26 22.49 8.07
CA HIS A 641 -5.65 23.81 8.12
C HIS A 641 -6.68 24.92 8.35
N ASN A 642 -7.96 24.68 7.99
CA ASN A 642 -9.04 25.60 8.28
C ASN A 642 -9.40 25.47 9.77
N SER A 643 -9.47 26.62 10.45
CA SER A 643 -9.88 26.72 11.85
C SER A 643 -11.26 26.10 12.12
N ALA A 644 -12.11 26.05 11.10
CA ALA A 644 -13.43 25.43 11.12
C ALA A 644 -13.42 23.90 11.26
N ASP A 645 -12.42 23.20 10.68
CA ASP A 645 -12.47 21.74 10.49
C ASP A 645 -12.52 20.98 11.82
N THR A 646 -11.68 21.40 12.76
CA THR A 646 -11.60 20.81 14.10
C THR A 646 -12.87 21.13 14.89
N LEU A 647 -13.43 22.33 14.74
CA LEU A 647 -14.70 22.71 15.38
C LEU A 647 -15.87 21.86 14.89
N GLN A 648 -16.00 21.69 13.56
CA GLN A 648 -17.03 20.86 12.96
C GLN A 648 -16.92 19.40 13.43
N SER A 649 -15.73 18.82 13.32
CA SER A 649 -15.52 17.39 13.58
C SER A 649 -15.76 17.02 15.04
N LEU A 650 -15.30 17.86 15.98
CA LEU A 650 -15.58 17.67 17.41
C LEU A 650 -17.03 18.01 17.78
N ALA A 651 -17.68 18.97 17.11
CA ALA A 651 -19.10 19.26 17.34
C ALA A 651 -20.01 18.12 16.84
N LEU A 652 -19.67 17.47 15.73
CA LEU A 652 -20.34 16.26 15.24
C LEU A 652 -20.08 15.05 16.16
N ALA A 653 -18.88 14.90 16.72
CA ALA A 653 -18.59 13.85 17.69
C ALA A 653 -19.34 14.04 19.02
N TYR A 654 -19.52 15.29 19.47
CA TYR A 654 -20.02 15.66 20.81
C TYR A 654 -21.23 14.86 21.32
N PRO A 655 -22.33 14.63 20.56
CA PRO A 655 -23.51 13.91 21.06
C PRO A 655 -23.23 12.45 21.43
N HIS A 656 -22.17 11.86 20.87
CA HIS A 656 -21.83 10.44 21.01
C HIS A 656 -20.83 10.16 22.15
N LEU A 657 -20.34 11.21 22.83
CA LEU A 657 -19.34 11.13 23.89
C LEU A 657 -19.97 11.05 25.28
N SER A 658 -19.21 10.57 26.27
CA SER A 658 -19.62 10.61 27.68
C SER A 658 -19.74 12.05 28.19
N ALA A 659 -20.58 12.30 29.19
CA ALA A 659 -20.80 13.63 29.76
C ALA A 659 -19.50 14.31 30.25
N THR A 660 -18.54 13.54 30.78
CA THR A 660 -17.21 14.03 31.18
C THR A 660 -16.42 14.53 29.96
N LEU A 661 -16.40 13.75 28.88
CA LEU A 661 -15.66 14.11 27.67
C LEU A 661 -16.36 15.24 26.90
N GLN A 662 -17.69 15.29 26.91
CA GLN A 662 -18.48 16.43 26.43
C GLN A 662 -18.06 17.74 27.11
N ALA A 663 -17.94 17.77 28.45
CA ALA A 663 -17.49 18.96 29.16
C ALA A 663 -16.08 19.41 28.72
N GLN A 664 -15.15 18.46 28.54
CA GLN A 664 -13.79 18.73 28.07
C GLN A 664 -13.77 19.25 26.62
N VAL A 665 -14.52 18.62 25.71
CA VAL A 665 -14.67 19.05 24.31
C VAL A 665 -15.28 20.44 24.23
N LYS A 666 -16.31 20.75 25.04
CA LYS A 666 -16.91 22.09 25.07
C LYS A 666 -15.90 23.17 25.46
N THR A 667 -15.08 22.94 26.49
CA THR A 667 -14.00 23.86 26.87
C THR A 667 -12.93 23.97 25.79
N TYR A 668 -12.52 22.86 25.17
CA TYR A 668 -11.56 22.87 24.06
C TYR A 668 -12.07 23.68 22.86
N LEU A 669 -13.30 23.42 22.42
CA LEU A 669 -13.96 24.13 21.32
C LEU A 669 -14.04 25.65 21.58
N GLN A 670 -14.35 26.04 22.82
CA GLN A 670 -14.37 27.46 23.21
C GLN A 670 -12.97 28.09 23.16
N ASN A 671 -11.93 27.38 23.60
CA ASN A 671 -10.55 27.87 23.55
C ASN A 671 -10.04 27.98 22.10
N GLU A 672 -10.27 26.97 21.26
CA GLU A 672 -9.91 27.01 19.84
C GLU A 672 -10.61 28.17 19.12
N TYR A 673 -11.91 28.35 19.31
CA TYR A 673 -12.65 29.47 18.71
C TYR A 673 -12.17 30.84 19.21
N ASN A 674 -11.76 30.96 20.48
CA ASN A 674 -11.27 32.23 21.03
C ASN A 674 -9.86 32.61 20.53
N ASN A 675 -9.01 31.61 20.26
CA ASN A 675 -7.63 31.83 19.82
C ASN A 675 -7.48 31.83 18.29
N TYR A 676 -8.31 31.05 17.59
CA TYR A 676 -8.27 30.79 16.15
C TYR A 676 -9.68 30.88 15.56
N SER A 677 -10.38 31.99 15.81
CA SER A 677 -11.77 32.16 15.36
C SER A 677 -11.91 32.04 13.84
N PRO A 678 -12.81 31.17 13.30
CA PRO A 678 -13.09 31.13 11.87
C PRO A 678 -13.72 32.41 11.31
N CYS A 679 -14.15 33.36 12.14
CA CYS A 679 -14.54 34.69 11.65
C CYS A 679 -13.33 35.53 11.22
N GLU A 680 -12.16 35.29 11.83
CA GLU A 680 -10.92 36.06 11.66
C GLU A 680 -9.92 35.31 10.77
N TYR A 681 -9.71 34.02 11.02
CA TYR A 681 -8.69 33.19 10.38
C TYR A 681 -9.29 32.13 9.46
N THR A 682 -8.82 32.14 8.21
CA THR A 682 -9.05 31.09 7.21
C THR A 682 -8.06 29.93 7.39
N HIS A 683 -6.82 30.22 7.76
CA HIS A 683 -5.75 29.23 7.95
C HIS A 683 -5.16 29.34 9.36
N THR A 684 -4.96 28.23 10.07
CA THR A 684 -4.45 28.19 11.47
C THR A 684 -2.95 28.47 11.60
N GLY A 685 -2.26 28.70 10.49
CA GLY A 685 -0.78 28.83 10.46
C GLY A 685 -0.09 27.48 10.67
N TRP A 686 1.19 27.50 11.02
CA TRP A 686 1.96 26.30 11.38
C TRP A 686 2.31 26.31 12.88
N VAL A 687 1.29 26.50 13.71
CA VAL A 687 1.40 26.61 15.16
C VAL A 687 0.68 25.44 15.82
N GLY A 688 1.20 24.92 16.93
CA GLY A 688 0.59 23.82 17.69
C GLY A 688 1.27 22.46 17.48
N ALA A 689 0.64 21.41 17.99
CA ALA A 689 1.20 20.06 18.00
C ALA A 689 1.04 19.35 16.64
N SER A 690 2.02 18.50 16.30
CA SER A 690 2.02 17.71 15.06
C SER A 690 0.93 16.64 15.04
N ARG A 691 0.41 16.34 13.84
CA ARG A 691 -0.57 15.26 13.61
C ARG A 691 0.08 13.92 13.27
N GLU A 692 1.25 13.98 12.61
CA GLU A 692 1.92 12.83 12.02
C GLU A 692 2.70 11.99 13.05
N TRP A 693 3.06 10.77 12.66
CA TRP A 693 4.04 9.95 13.38
C TRP A 693 5.50 10.36 13.13
N ALA A 694 5.75 11.28 12.19
CA ALA A 694 7.06 11.73 11.73
C ALA A 694 7.69 12.80 12.65
N THR A 695 8.99 13.05 12.48
CA THR A 695 9.63 14.31 12.85
C THR A 695 10.11 14.98 11.57
N LEU A 696 9.95 16.28 11.46
CA LEU A 696 10.26 17.03 10.25
C LEU A 696 11.76 17.33 10.17
N PRO A 697 12.31 17.60 8.96
CA PRO A 697 13.69 18.06 8.80
C PRO A 697 13.91 19.39 9.51
N PRO A 698 15.09 19.66 10.07
CA PRO A 698 15.42 20.96 10.64
C PRO A 698 15.20 22.13 9.66
N GLU A 699 15.51 21.97 8.37
CA GLU A 699 15.27 23.01 7.36
C GLU A 699 13.78 23.25 7.08
N VAL A 700 12.95 22.21 7.16
CA VAL A 700 11.50 22.33 7.03
C VAL A 700 10.92 23.00 8.27
N GLU A 701 11.29 22.56 9.47
CA GLU A 701 10.87 23.23 10.72
C GLU A 701 11.29 24.70 10.72
N SER A 702 12.50 25.02 10.23
CA SER A 702 12.97 26.39 10.04
C SER A 702 12.13 27.17 9.04
N ALA A 703 11.87 26.64 7.84
CA ALA A 703 11.05 27.29 6.82
C ALA A 703 9.61 27.56 7.31
N MET A 704 9.09 26.66 8.15
CA MET A 704 7.73 26.72 8.68
C MET A 704 7.56 27.57 9.94
N SER A 705 8.63 27.79 10.71
CA SER A 705 8.59 28.44 12.02
C SER A 705 7.97 29.86 12.03
N GLY A 706 7.97 30.56 10.90
CA GLY A 706 7.38 31.90 10.76
C GLY A 706 5.90 31.94 10.40
N MET A 707 5.25 30.82 10.03
CA MET A 707 3.90 30.84 9.47
C MET A 707 2.82 31.01 10.54
N GLN A 708 2.37 32.25 10.76
CA GLN A 708 1.27 32.60 11.65
C GLN A 708 -0.11 32.33 11.01
N PRO A 709 -1.21 32.30 11.79
CA PRO A 709 -2.57 32.26 11.26
C PRO A 709 -2.87 33.40 10.26
N THR A 710 -3.65 33.12 9.20
CA THR A 710 -3.99 34.10 8.15
C THR A 710 -5.50 34.19 7.89
N SER A 711 -5.97 35.36 7.46
CA SER A 711 -7.38 35.64 7.15
C SER A 711 -7.82 35.25 5.73
N GLU A 712 -6.90 34.69 4.96
CA GLU A 712 -7.00 34.23 3.57
C GLU A 712 -6.31 32.87 3.45
N GLU A 713 -6.65 32.09 2.42
CA GLU A 713 -6.14 30.74 2.18
C GLU A 713 -4.87 30.80 1.30
N PRO A 714 -3.67 30.44 1.81
CA PRO A 714 -2.44 30.53 1.03
C PRO A 714 -2.43 29.56 -0.15
N GLY A 715 -2.12 30.04 -1.36
CA GLY A 715 -1.99 29.19 -2.54
C GLY A 715 -3.32 28.66 -3.11
N TYR A 716 -4.46 29.24 -2.71
CA TYR A 716 -5.78 28.80 -3.15
C TYR A 716 -6.64 29.99 -3.63
N SER A 717 -7.09 29.99 -4.90
CA SER A 717 -7.89 31.09 -5.46
C SER A 717 -9.40 30.82 -5.54
N GLY A 718 -9.88 29.64 -5.12
CA GLY A 718 -11.29 29.27 -5.21
C GLY A 718 -12.23 30.08 -4.29
N TRP A 719 -11.71 30.50 -3.14
CA TRP A 719 -12.38 31.38 -2.20
C TRP A 719 -11.35 32.05 -1.28
N ASN A 720 -11.60 33.30 -0.88
CA ASN A 720 -10.78 33.96 0.14
C ASN A 720 -11.13 33.48 1.57
N TRP A 721 -12.32 32.89 1.73
CA TRP A 721 -12.82 32.33 2.99
C TRP A 721 -13.76 31.15 2.68
N PRO A 722 -13.48 29.92 3.19
CA PRO A 722 -14.23 28.73 2.80
C PRO A 722 -15.71 28.82 3.21
N PRO A 723 -16.66 28.73 2.27
CA PRO A 723 -18.08 28.95 2.57
C PRO A 723 -18.63 27.93 3.58
N HIS A 724 -18.16 26.68 3.50
CA HIS A 724 -18.56 25.58 4.41
C HIS A 724 -18.27 25.89 5.90
N THR A 725 -17.41 26.86 6.20
CA THR A 725 -17.15 27.35 7.56
C THR A 725 -18.43 27.75 8.30
N PHE A 726 -19.45 28.28 7.61
CA PHE A 726 -20.74 28.55 8.26
C PHE A 726 -21.45 27.29 8.77
N TYR A 727 -21.22 26.14 8.16
CA TYR A 727 -21.74 24.86 8.64
C TYR A 727 -21.06 24.45 9.95
N ALA A 728 -19.72 24.54 9.99
CA ALA A 728 -18.92 24.33 11.20
C ALA A 728 -19.38 25.26 12.35
N LEU A 729 -19.57 26.54 12.06
CA LEU A 729 -20.04 27.54 13.04
C LEU A 729 -21.45 27.26 13.54
N TRP A 730 -22.35 26.75 12.70
CA TRP A 730 -23.67 26.29 13.12
C TRP A 730 -23.57 25.10 14.09
N LYS A 731 -22.85 24.03 13.73
CA LYS A 731 -22.69 22.85 14.62
C LYS A 731 -21.97 23.22 15.92
N TYR A 732 -20.94 24.07 15.85
CA TYR A 732 -20.27 24.65 17.02
C TYR A 732 -21.26 25.40 17.93
N ALA A 733 -22.09 26.29 17.37
CA ALA A 733 -23.08 27.04 18.14
C ALA A 733 -24.16 26.15 18.80
N GLN A 734 -24.49 24.99 18.22
CA GLN A 734 -25.36 23.99 18.87
C GLN A 734 -24.73 23.39 20.14
N VAL A 735 -23.40 23.25 20.18
CA VAL A 735 -22.65 22.72 21.34
C VAL A 735 -22.36 23.81 22.38
N VAL A 736 -21.84 24.97 21.96
CA VAL A 736 -21.38 26.00 22.89
C VAL A 736 -22.45 27.01 23.30
N GLY A 737 -23.45 27.27 22.45
CA GLY A 737 -24.40 28.37 22.58
C GLY A 737 -23.95 29.63 21.83
N ASN A 738 -24.35 30.81 22.32
CA ASN A 738 -23.91 32.13 21.81
C ASN A 738 -24.09 32.37 20.30
N ALA A 739 -25.04 31.69 19.65
CA ALA A 739 -25.28 31.78 18.21
C ALA A 739 -25.43 33.22 17.69
N GLN A 740 -26.07 34.11 18.46
CA GLN A 740 -26.23 35.51 18.08
C GLN A 740 -24.89 36.27 17.99
N THR A 741 -23.97 36.04 18.93
CA THR A 741 -22.63 36.64 18.89
C THR A 741 -21.82 36.09 17.72
N ILE A 742 -21.79 34.77 17.56
CA ILE A 742 -21.06 34.07 16.48
C ILE A 742 -21.57 34.54 15.11
N PHE A 743 -22.89 34.58 14.92
CA PHE A 743 -23.52 35.06 13.69
C PHE A 743 -23.15 36.53 13.41
N ASN A 744 -23.29 37.41 14.40
CA ASN A 744 -22.99 38.83 14.22
C ASN A 744 -21.52 39.09 13.87
N SER A 745 -20.57 38.31 14.42
CA SER A 745 -19.14 38.40 14.11
C SER A 745 -18.79 37.89 12.71
N CYS A 746 -19.46 36.84 12.22
CA CYS A 746 -19.11 36.18 10.96
C CYS A 746 -19.97 36.57 9.75
N ARG A 747 -21.22 37.03 9.92
CA ARG A 747 -22.23 37.09 8.84
C ARG A 747 -21.83 37.88 7.58
N SER A 748 -20.94 38.86 7.70
CA SER A 748 -20.41 39.63 6.55
C SER A 748 -19.43 38.84 5.67
N ARG A 749 -18.93 37.68 6.11
CA ARG A 749 -18.04 36.80 5.34
C ARG A 749 -18.78 35.98 4.27
N LEU A 750 -20.11 35.85 4.33
CA LEU A 750 -20.87 35.15 3.27
C LEU A 750 -20.98 36.01 2.01
N THR A 751 -20.13 35.74 1.03
CA THR A 751 -20.22 36.31 -0.32
C THR A 751 -21.23 35.54 -1.18
N ALA A 752 -21.47 36.03 -2.41
CA ALA A 752 -22.25 35.29 -3.39
C ALA A 752 -21.43 34.09 -3.93
N PRO A 753 -22.07 32.98 -4.31
CA PRO A 753 -21.37 31.87 -4.96
C PRO A 753 -20.85 32.29 -6.34
N PRO A 754 -19.84 31.56 -6.88
CA PRO A 754 -19.41 31.65 -8.28
C PRO A 754 -20.56 31.46 -9.28
N ASP A 755 -20.27 31.74 -10.56
CA ASP A 755 -21.22 31.48 -11.62
C ASP A 755 -21.49 29.98 -11.83
N GLN A 756 -22.54 29.69 -12.58
CA GLN A 756 -22.99 28.32 -12.79
C GLN A 756 -21.96 27.47 -13.57
N ALA A 757 -21.13 28.05 -14.44
CA ALA A 757 -20.12 27.29 -15.16
C ALA A 757 -19.03 26.79 -14.18
N THR A 758 -18.51 27.68 -13.34
CA THR A 758 -17.55 27.32 -12.29
C THR A 758 -18.11 26.26 -11.34
N LEU A 759 -19.38 26.37 -10.92
CA LEU A 759 -20.03 25.41 -10.02
C LEU A 759 -20.34 24.03 -10.66
N LEU A 760 -20.28 23.92 -12.00
CA LEU A 760 -20.37 22.64 -12.72
C LEU A 760 -18.98 22.02 -12.91
N GLU A 761 -17.96 22.86 -13.08
CA GLU A 761 -16.55 22.48 -13.18
C GLU A 761 -15.97 22.00 -11.84
N HIS A 762 -16.45 22.57 -10.74
CA HIS A 762 -15.99 22.32 -9.37
C HIS A 762 -17.14 21.85 -8.45
N PRO A 763 -17.59 20.58 -8.57
CA PRO A 763 -18.67 20.02 -7.76
C PRO A 763 -18.35 19.98 -6.25
N GLU A 764 -17.07 19.86 -5.88
CA GLU A 764 -16.58 20.01 -4.50
C GLU A 764 -16.83 21.42 -3.97
N ALA A 765 -16.53 22.46 -4.77
CA ALA A 765 -16.80 23.83 -4.41
C ALA A 765 -18.31 24.08 -4.31
N HIS A 766 -19.10 23.50 -5.22
CA HIS A 766 -20.56 23.57 -5.19
C HIS A 766 -21.14 22.99 -3.89
N ASN A 767 -20.66 21.82 -3.46
CA ASN A 767 -21.03 21.25 -2.16
C ASN A 767 -20.63 22.18 -1.00
N ALA A 768 -19.43 22.76 -1.02
CA ALA A 768 -18.97 23.71 0.01
C ALA A 768 -19.86 24.98 0.08
N TRP A 769 -20.30 25.50 -1.07
CA TRP A 769 -21.25 26.62 -1.15
C TRP A 769 -22.63 26.27 -0.60
N ILE A 770 -23.13 25.07 -0.87
CA ILE A 770 -24.38 24.56 -0.28
C ILE A 770 -24.25 24.44 1.23
N ALA A 771 -23.19 23.79 1.72
CA ALA A 771 -22.89 23.65 3.15
C ALA A 771 -22.83 25.02 3.84
N GLY A 772 -22.18 26.01 3.20
CA GLY A 772 -22.08 27.37 3.71
C GLY A 772 -23.42 28.11 3.79
N TYR A 773 -24.21 28.09 2.72
CA TYR A 773 -25.55 28.71 2.73
C TYR A 773 -26.50 28.03 3.71
N LEU A 774 -26.46 26.69 3.80
CA LEU A 774 -27.21 25.92 4.79
C LEU A 774 -26.81 26.31 6.22
N GLY A 775 -25.51 26.26 6.53
CA GLY A 775 -24.97 26.62 7.84
C GLY A 775 -25.32 28.06 8.23
N TYR A 776 -25.22 29.00 7.30
CA TYR A 776 -25.57 30.41 7.54
C TYR A 776 -27.06 30.55 7.87
N ILE A 777 -27.95 29.91 7.11
CA ILE A 777 -29.39 29.95 7.33
C ILE A 777 -29.76 29.37 8.70
N GLN A 778 -29.15 28.24 9.08
CA GLN A 778 -29.43 27.60 10.37
C GLN A 778 -28.82 28.36 11.55
N LEU A 779 -27.61 28.91 11.41
CA LEU A 779 -26.98 29.78 12.41
C LEU A 779 -27.78 31.09 12.59
N ALA A 780 -28.27 31.70 11.50
CA ALA A 780 -29.13 32.88 11.54
C ALA A 780 -30.46 32.60 12.27
N LYS A 781 -31.10 31.46 12.00
CA LYS A 781 -32.30 31.00 12.73
C LYS A 781 -32.01 30.78 14.22
N LEU A 782 -30.90 30.12 14.55
CA LEU A 782 -30.46 29.88 15.93
C LEU A 782 -30.09 31.19 16.67
N ALA A 783 -29.65 32.21 15.93
CA ALA A 783 -29.42 33.57 16.40
C ALA A 783 -30.71 34.44 16.52
N GLY A 784 -31.89 33.89 16.17
CA GLY A 784 -33.17 34.61 16.18
C GLY A 784 -33.39 35.55 14.98
N ASN A 785 -32.55 35.49 13.95
CA ASN A 785 -32.59 36.38 12.79
C ASN A 785 -33.21 35.70 11.56
N THR A 786 -34.50 35.36 11.68
CA THR A 786 -35.26 34.64 10.66
C THR A 786 -35.37 35.41 9.33
N THR A 787 -35.37 36.75 9.35
CA THR A 787 -35.42 37.57 8.14
C THR A 787 -34.16 37.38 7.29
N GLU A 788 -32.97 37.46 7.91
CA GLU A 788 -31.70 37.29 7.21
C GLU A 788 -31.53 35.84 6.70
N ALA A 789 -32.04 34.86 7.45
CA ALA A 789 -32.12 33.46 7.01
C ALA A 789 -33.02 33.28 5.78
N ASN A 790 -34.24 33.83 5.80
CA ASN A 790 -35.19 33.73 4.69
C ASN A 790 -34.65 34.36 3.40
N ASN A 791 -33.93 35.48 3.51
CA ASN A 791 -33.33 36.19 2.37
C ASN A 791 -32.28 35.35 1.62
N LYS A 792 -31.68 34.33 2.24
CA LYS A 792 -30.69 33.43 1.60
C LYS A 792 -31.29 32.12 1.10
N GLN A 793 -32.52 31.78 1.48
CA GLN A 793 -33.16 30.50 1.17
C GLN A 793 -33.33 30.27 -0.34
N ALA A 794 -33.62 31.33 -1.12
CA ALA A 794 -33.76 31.22 -2.57
C ALA A 794 -32.44 30.79 -3.25
N THR A 795 -31.30 31.34 -2.80
CA THR A 795 -29.98 30.94 -3.31
C THR A 795 -29.65 29.51 -2.93
N LEU A 796 -29.89 29.10 -1.67
CA LEU A 796 -29.69 27.71 -1.25
C LEU A 796 -30.50 26.73 -2.12
N ASN A 797 -31.79 27.03 -2.34
CA ASN A 797 -32.66 26.20 -3.17
C ASN A 797 -32.15 26.11 -4.62
N SER A 798 -31.64 27.21 -5.18
CA SER A 798 -31.02 27.23 -6.51
C SER A 798 -29.76 26.37 -6.60
N LEU A 799 -28.88 26.44 -5.59
CA LEU A 799 -27.66 25.62 -5.52
C LEU A 799 -28.02 24.14 -5.40
N LEU A 800 -28.91 23.77 -4.48
CA LEU A 800 -29.41 22.40 -4.32
C LEU A 800 -30.01 21.84 -5.62
N SER A 801 -30.89 22.60 -6.26
CA SER A 801 -31.55 22.19 -7.51
C SER A 801 -30.55 22.01 -8.65
N SER A 802 -29.60 22.94 -8.78
CA SER A 802 -28.50 22.86 -9.76
C SER A 802 -27.60 21.66 -9.50
N ARG A 803 -27.23 21.40 -8.25
CA ARG A 803 -26.35 20.28 -7.86
C ARG A 803 -26.97 18.92 -8.16
N ALA A 804 -28.25 18.71 -7.82
CA ALA A 804 -28.94 17.47 -8.13
C ALA A 804 -29.14 17.27 -9.65
N ALA A 805 -29.52 18.32 -10.38
CA ALA A 805 -29.73 18.26 -11.83
C ALA A 805 -28.44 17.98 -12.63
N ASN A 806 -27.26 18.27 -12.04
CA ASN A 806 -25.96 18.12 -12.68
C ASN A 806 -25.01 17.18 -11.91
N LEU A 807 -25.54 16.31 -11.06
CA LEU A 807 -24.74 15.21 -10.49
C LEU A 807 -24.44 14.22 -11.62
N ALA A 808 -23.16 13.92 -11.86
CA ALA A 808 -22.71 13.04 -12.94
C ALA A 808 -22.02 11.78 -12.39
N GLN A 809 -22.21 10.65 -13.07
CA GLN A 809 -21.55 9.38 -12.73
C GLN A 809 -20.02 9.49 -12.80
N THR A 810 -19.53 10.23 -13.80
CA THR A 810 -18.14 10.67 -13.95
C THR A 810 -18.13 12.16 -14.20
N ILE A 811 -17.22 12.88 -13.55
CA ILE A 811 -16.89 14.26 -13.91
C ILE A 811 -15.82 14.16 -15.00
N ASN A 812 -16.03 14.79 -16.16
CA ASN A 812 -14.96 14.92 -17.17
C ASN A 812 -13.81 15.70 -16.54
N ASN A 813 -12.55 15.36 -16.84
CA ASN A 813 -11.44 16.25 -16.50
C ASN A 813 -11.72 17.62 -17.18
N PRO A 814 -11.99 18.70 -16.41
CA PRO A 814 -12.42 19.94 -17.02
C PRO A 814 -11.29 20.63 -17.81
N TRP A 815 -10.05 20.28 -17.50
CA TRP A 815 -8.84 20.78 -18.16
C TRP A 815 -8.54 20.08 -19.49
N GLY A 816 -9.46 19.26 -19.99
CA GLY A 816 -9.38 18.60 -21.29
C GLY A 816 -8.25 17.56 -21.40
N PRO A 817 -7.99 17.06 -22.62
CA PRO A 817 -6.74 16.40 -22.98
C PRO A 817 -5.72 17.47 -23.41
N ASP A 818 -5.15 18.18 -22.44
CA ASP A 818 -4.11 19.22 -22.70
C ASP A 818 -2.81 18.60 -23.27
N GLU A 819 -1.92 19.45 -23.80
CA GLU A 819 -0.77 19.11 -24.66
C GLU A 819 0.30 18.16 -24.06
N HIS A 820 0.16 17.75 -22.80
CA HIS A 820 0.99 16.74 -22.14
C HIS A 820 0.14 15.53 -21.71
N HIS A 821 0.60 14.32 -22.07
CA HIS A 821 -0.18 13.08 -22.19
C HIS A 821 -0.76 12.44 -20.89
N TYR A 822 -1.02 13.21 -19.83
CA TYR A 822 -1.07 12.70 -18.45
C TYR A 822 -2.36 13.04 -17.66
N GLY A 823 -3.36 13.70 -18.26
CA GLY A 823 -4.34 14.49 -17.48
C GLY A 823 -5.57 13.82 -16.81
N GLN A 824 -5.99 12.59 -17.14
CA GLN A 824 -7.32 12.08 -16.72
C GLN A 824 -7.37 11.29 -15.39
N THR A 825 -7.40 11.98 -14.25
CA THR A 825 -7.64 11.36 -12.93
C THR A 825 -9.09 10.87 -12.77
N LEU A 826 -9.28 9.69 -12.12
CA LEU A 826 -10.62 9.18 -11.78
C LEU A 826 -11.18 9.97 -10.59
N SER A 827 -11.90 11.05 -10.87
CA SER A 827 -12.18 12.06 -9.85
C SER A 827 -13.55 11.99 -9.17
N VAL A 828 -14.20 10.82 -9.08
CA VAL A 828 -15.58 10.68 -8.58
C VAL A 828 -15.75 11.21 -7.15
N ALA A 829 -14.72 11.11 -6.28
CA ALA A 829 -14.77 11.61 -4.92
C ALA A 829 -15.12 13.11 -4.81
N ARG A 830 -14.71 13.94 -5.79
CA ARG A 830 -15.06 15.38 -5.87
C ARG A 830 -16.57 15.62 -5.84
N ASN A 831 -17.39 14.68 -6.32
CA ASN A 831 -18.85 14.81 -6.24
C ASN A 831 -19.37 14.90 -4.80
N PHE A 832 -18.61 14.39 -3.82
CA PHE A 832 -19.04 14.12 -2.44
C PHE A 832 -18.12 14.75 -1.38
N MET A 833 -17.09 15.49 -1.79
CA MET A 833 -16.33 16.34 -0.87
C MET A 833 -17.20 17.45 -0.29
N PHE A 834 -16.96 17.84 0.96
CA PHE A 834 -17.78 18.79 1.72
C PHE A 834 -19.28 18.43 1.82
N LEU A 835 -19.64 17.15 1.64
CA LEU A 835 -21.00 16.66 1.81
C LEU A 835 -21.44 16.81 3.27
N THR A 836 -22.63 17.38 3.49
CA THR A 836 -23.29 17.40 4.79
C THR A 836 -24.45 16.40 4.79
N PRO A 837 -24.88 15.86 5.94
CA PRO A 837 -26.06 14.98 6.01
C PRO A 837 -27.28 15.55 5.29
N GLU A 838 -27.57 16.84 5.47
CA GLU A 838 -28.73 17.49 4.86
C GLU A 838 -28.62 17.65 3.33
N LEU A 839 -27.40 17.73 2.77
CA LEU A 839 -27.17 17.64 1.33
C LEU A 839 -27.18 16.19 0.84
N GLY A 840 -26.71 15.25 1.66
CA GLY A 840 -26.79 13.81 1.41
C GLY A 840 -28.24 13.35 1.22
N ASP A 841 -29.12 13.68 2.18
CA ASP A 841 -30.55 13.43 2.12
C ASP A 841 -31.17 14.03 0.84
N TYR A 842 -30.86 15.30 0.54
CA TYR A 842 -31.38 15.96 -0.65
C TYR A 842 -30.92 15.27 -1.94
N LEU A 843 -29.65 14.86 -2.02
CA LEU A 843 -29.13 14.11 -3.17
C LEU A 843 -29.69 12.69 -3.24
N ALA A 844 -30.03 12.04 -2.12
CA ALA A 844 -30.71 10.75 -2.12
C ALA A 844 -32.09 10.86 -2.79
N ASP A 845 -32.89 11.86 -2.38
CA ASP A 845 -34.24 12.10 -2.90
C ASP A 845 -34.26 12.52 -4.38
N HIS A 846 -33.28 13.32 -4.83
CA HIS A 846 -33.32 13.98 -6.15
C HIS A 846 -32.34 13.39 -7.18
N ALA A 847 -31.29 12.68 -6.76
CA ALA A 847 -30.22 12.18 -7.62
C ALA A 847 -29.60 10.83 -7.14
N GLY A 848 -30.25 10.11 -6.21
CA GLY A 848 -29.66 8.98 -5.50
C GLY A 848 -29.25 7.80 -6.39
N SER A 849 -29.96 7.58 -7.50
CA SER A 849 -29.58 6.59 -8.51
C SER A 849 -28.27 6.94 -9.21
N THR A 850 -28.05 8.21 -9.54
CA THR A 850 -26.82 8.70 -10.19
C THR A 850 -25.65 8.70 -9.22
N ALA A 851 -25.89 9.10 -7.96
CA ALA A 851 -24.90 9.01 -6.89
C ALA A 851 -24.44 7.56 -6.67
N THR A 852 -25.38 6.63 -6.55
CA THR A 852 -25.09 5.20 -6.37
C THR A 852 -24.33 4.64 -7.58
N ALA A 853 -24.74 4.98 -8.81
CA ALA A 853 -24.02 4.58 -10.02
C ALA A 853 -22.58 5.14 -10.09
N ALA A 854 -22.32 6.31 -9.50
CA ALA A 854 -20.99 6.90 -9.40
C ALA A 854 -20.12 6.13 -8.39
N ILE A 855 -20.66 5.83 -7.20
CA ILE A 855 -19.99 5.05 -6.15
C ILE A 855 -19.69 3.62 -6.64
N ASP A 856 -20.64 2.97 -7.31
CA ASP A 856 -20.49 1.64 -7.89
C ASP A 856 -19.42 1.62 -9.00
N LEU A 857 -19.39 2.66 -9.84
CA LEU A 857 -18.37 2.80 -10.88
C LEU A 857 -16.98 2.95 -10.25
N TYR A 858 -16.79 3.87 -9.30
CA TYR A 858 -15.51 4.04 -8.61
C TYR A 858 -15.11 2.74 -7.89
N THR A 859 -16.03 2.11 -7.16
CA THR A 859 -15.78 0.81 -6.49
C THR A 859 -15.35 -0.29 -7.48
N SER A 860 -15.75 -0.20 -8.75
CA SER A 860 -15.32 -1.16 -9.79
C SER A 860 -13.94 -0.88 -10.40
N VAL A 861 -13.45 0.37 -10.33
CA VAL A 861 -12.19 0.83 -10.96
C VAL A 861 -11.07 1.03 -9.93
N ALA A 862 -11.39 1.62 -8.78
CA ALA A 862 -10.50 1.83 -7.63
C ALA A 862 -11.16 1.24 -6.35
N PRO A 863 -11.17 -0.10 -6.21
CA PRO A 863 -11.89 -0.82 -5.14
C PRO A 863 -11.34 -0.64 -3.71
N TYR A 864 -10.31 0.18 -3.52
CA TYR A 864 -9.62 0.42 -2.23
C TYR A 864 -9.92 1.80 -1.64
N TRP A 865 -10.93 2.53 -2.15
CA TRP A 865 -11.26 3.89 -1.71
C TRP A 865 -11.32 4.08 -0.19
N PHE A 866 -11.76 3.06 0.55
CA PHE A 866 -11.93 3.10 2.01
C PHE A 866 -10.63 2.96 2.81
N VAL A 867 -9.52 2.62 2.16
CA VAL A 867 -8.22 2.39 2.79
C VAL A 867 -7.43 3.71 2.85
N THR A 868 -7.14 4.20 4.05
CA THR A 868 -6.35 5.43 4.21
C THR A 868 -4.92 5.21 3.71
N TRP A 869 -4.33 6.18 2.99
CA TRP A 869 -2.97 6.08 2.42
C TRP A 869 -2.75 4.92 1.44
N PHE A 870 -3.81 4.43 0.77
CA PHE A 870 -3.63 3.44 -0.30
C PHE A 870 -2.97 4.07 -1.54
N GLU A 871 -1.66 3.88 -1.65
CA GLU A 871 -0.86 4.31 -2.80
C GLU A 871 -1.19 3.45 -4.03
N ALA A 872 -2.08 3.97 -4.87
CA ALA A 872 -2.31 3.56 -6.25
C ALA A 872 -1.89 4.70 -7.18
N SER A 873 -1.20 4.42 -8.28
CA SER A 873 -0.60 5.45 -9.15
C SER A 873 -1.18 5.45 -10.57
N TYR A 874 -1.44 6.64 -11.11
CA TYR A 874 -1.95 6.88 -12.46
C TYR A 874 -1.32 8.18 -12.97
N ALA A 875 -0.98 8.22 -14.27
CA ALA A 875 -0.11 9.26 -14.83
C ALA A 875 1.18 9.35 -13.99
N GLU A 876 1.76 10.54 -13.85
CA GLU A 876 2.89 10.80 -12.93
C GLU A 876 2.41 11.02 -11.47
N SER A 877 1.19 10.57 -11.14
CA SER A 877 0.42 10.95 -9.96
C SER A 877 -0.13 9.77 -9.14
N ILE A 878 -0.67 10.09 -7.97
CA ILE A 878 -1.33 9.14 -7.06
C ILE A 878 -2.85 9.31 -7.21
N VAL A 879 -3.56 8.20 -7.34
CA VAL A 879 -5.01 8.09 -7.62
C VAL A 879 -5.89 8.34 -6.41
N GLN A 880 -5.36 8.14 -5.21
CA GLN A 880 -6.15 8.19 -3.99
C GLN A 880 -5.72 9.34 -3.08
N PRO A 881 -6.21 10.57 -3.35
CA PRO A 881 -6.30 11.62 -2.35
C PRO A 881 -6.87 11.10 -1.02
N LEU A 882 -6.41 11.66 0.08
CA LEU A 882 -6.94 11.42 1.42
C LEU A 882 -8.43 11.78 1.52
N TYR A 883 -8.92 12.72 0.70
CA TYR A 883 -10.36 13.01 0.61
C TYR A 883 -11.19 11.84 0.07
N ASP A 884 -10.64 10.93 -0.75
CA ASP A 884 -11.44 9.88 -1.41
C ASP A 884 -12.11 8.96 -0.40
N TYR A 885 -11.37 8.55 0.64
CA TYR A 885 -11.90 7.66 1.67
C TYR A 885 -12.97 8.34 2.53
N ALA A 886 -12.85 9.64 2.79
CA ALA A 886 -13.84 10.39 3.55
C ALA A 886 -15.10 10.69 2.72
N ALA A 887 -14.92 11.17 1.48
CA ALA A 887 -15.99 11.61 0.60
C ALA A 887 -16.85 10.43 0.09
N LEU A 888 -16.23 9.31 -0.30
CA LEU A 888 -16.98 8.13 -0.76
C LEU A 888 -17.66 7.39 0.41
N PHE A 889 -17.07 7.42 1.62
CA PHE A 889 -17.73 6.93 2.83
C PHE A 889 -18.96 7.79 3.19
N ALA A 890 -18.84 9.12 3.13
CA ALA A 890 -19.95 10.05 3.30
C ALA A 890 -21.06 9.84 2.27
N ALA A 891 -20.71 9.63 1.00
CA ALA A 891 -21.69 9.33 -0.05
C ALA A 891 -22.43 8.01 0.23
N LYS A 892 -21.70 6.95 0.59
CA LYS A 892 -22.29 5.64 0.92
C LYS A 892 -23.14 5.68 2.20
N SER A 893 -22.76 6.50 3.18
CA SER A 893 -23.52 6.69 4.42
C SER A 893 -24.78 7.51 4.20
N MET A 894 -24.64 8.71 3.62
CA MET A 894 -25.69 9.73 3.61
C MET A 894 -26.59 9.66 2.37
N ILE A 895 -26.11 9.13 1.24
CA ILE A 895 -26.89 9.07 -0.01
C ILE A 895 -27.41 7.65 -0.29
N SER A 896 -26.56 6.64 -0.13
CA SER A 896 -26.98 5.23 -0.28
C SER A 896 -27.68 4.65 0.96
N ASN A 897 -27.78 5.43 2.06
CA ASN A 897 -28.41 5.04 3.33
C ASN A 897 -27.96 3.67 3.84
N ALA A 898 -26.64 3.43 3.79
CA ALA A 898 -26.06 2.14 4.20
C ALA A 898 -26.18 1.91 5.71
N THR A 899 -26.52 0.68 6.09
CA THR A 899 -26.67 0.29 7.51
C THR A 899 -25.35 0.33 8.27
N GLN A 900 -25.41 0.47 9.61
CA GLN A 900 -24.24 0.42 10.50
C GLN A 900 -23.29 -0.76 10.20
N ASP A 901 -23.84 -1.98 10.07
CA ASP A 901 -23.12 -3.24 9.76
C ASP A 901 -22.56 -3.33 8.31
N GLU A 902 -22.91 -2.39 7.44
CA GLU A 902 -22.38 -2.24 6.08
C GLU A 902 -21.23 -1.22 6.09
N LEU A 903 -21.46 -0.02 6.64
CA LEU A 903 -20.44 1.03 6.74
C LEU A 903 -19.25 0.58 7.60
N ALA A 904 -19.49 -0.13 8.70
CA ALA A 904 -18.42 -0.58 9.59
C ALA A 904 -17.45 -1.58 8.96
N ARG A 905 -17.75 -2.16 7.79
CA ARG A 905 -16.80 -2.96 6.99
C ARG A 905 -15.76 -2.12 6.28
N TYR A 906 -16.14 -0.90 5.90
CA TYR A 906 -15.29 0.08 5.24
C TYR A 906 -14.63 1.05 6.25
N LEU A 907 -14.92 0.88 7.55
CA LEU A 907 -14.36 1.72 8.60
C LEU A 907 -12.94 1.24 8.94
N ASP A 908 -11.98 2.05 8.54
CA ASP A 908 -10.57 1.71 8.58
C ASP A 908 -9.88 2.06 9.94
N VAL A 909 -8.68 2.66 9.89
CA VAL A 909 -7.91 3.18 11.01
C VAL A 909 -7.56 4.64 10.79
N PRO A 910 -7.15 5.40 11.84
CA PRO A 910 -6.63 6.75 11.66
C PRO A 910 -5.41 6.79 10.71
N ALA A 911 -5.45 7.71 9.76
CA ALA A 911 -4.36 8.05 8.84
C ALA A 911 -3.25 8.90 9.49
N PHE A 912 -3.44 9.32 10.73
CA PHE A 912 -2.51 10.17 11.51
C PHE A 912 -2.43 9.69 12.97
N ALA A 913 -1.33 10.04 13.65
CA ALA A 913 -1.10 9.68 15.05
C ALA A 913 -2.15 10.30 15.99
N ARG A 914 -2.62 11.50 15.66
CA ARG A 914 -3.67 12.25 16.37
C ARG A 914 -4.37 13.22 15.42
N GLY A 915 -5.63 13.54 15.70
CA GLY A 915 -6.35 14.58 14.95
C GLY A 915 -6.65 14.23 13.50
N ASP A 916 -6.85 12.94 13.19
CA ASP A 916 -7.52 12.56 11.94
C ASP A 916 -9.00 12.90 12.04
N LEU A 917 -9.38 13.99 11.39
CA LEU A 917 -10.74 14.51 11.45
C LEU A 917 -11.71 13.68 10.59
N PHE A 918 -11.24 13.08 9.51
CA PHE A 918 -12.07 12.22 8.66
C PHE A 918 -12.38 10.89 9.34
N TYR A 919 -11.41 10.29 10.04
CA TYR A 919 -11.68 9.07 10.79
C TYR A 919 -12.72 9.29 11.90
N ILE A 920 -12.66 10.45 12.58
CA ILE A 920 -13.68 10.90 13.54
C ILE A 920 -15.04 11.06 12.84
N GLN A 921 -15.09 11.71 11.68
CA GLN A 921 -16.33 11.87 10.92
C GLN A 921 -16.92 10.53 10.45
N ASN A 922 -16.10 9.59 10.00
CA ASN A 922 -16.54 8.26 9.58
C ASN A 922 -17.06 7.44 10.78
N LEU A 923 -16.42 7.54 11.96
CA LEU A 923 -16.95 6.94 13.19
C LEU A 923 -18.33 7.49 13.58
N VAL A 924 -18.53 8.81 13.47
CA VAL A 924 -19.85 9.44 13.73
C VAL A 924 -20.89 8.95 12.74
N GLN A 925 -20.56 8.90 11.44
CA GLN A 925 -21.46 8.38 10.41
C GLN A 925 -21.89 6.93 10.67
N VAL A 926 -20.96 6.04 11.06
CA VAL A 926 -21.31 4.65 11.43
C VAL A 926 -22.23 4.61 12.65
N LEU A 927 -22.04 5.51 13.63
CA LEU A 927 -22.86 5.59 14.84
C LEU A 927 -24.28 6.15 14.58
N GLU A 928 -24.43 7.00 13.57
CA GLU A 928 -25.70 7.63 13.18
C GLU A 928 -26.49 6.83 12.13
N ALA A 929 -25.82 5.92 11.41
CA ALA A 929 -26.42 5.06 10.40
C ALA A 929 -27.50 4.10 10.95
N PRO A 930 -28.51 3.70 10.14
CA PRO A 930 -29.55 2.78 10.57
C PRO A 930 -29.00 1.42 11.04
N VAL A 931 -29.53 0.92 12.15
CA VAL A 931 -29.32 -0.45 12.64
C VAL A 931 -30.28 -1.39 11.90
N GLN A 932 -29.83 -2.62 11.60
CA GLN A 932 -30.64 -3.67 10.97
C GLN A 932 -31.72 -4.25 11.90
#